data_AF-A0A7J2RIV5-F1
#
_entry.id   AF-A0A7J2RIV5-F1
#
_cell.length_a   1.000
_cell.length_b   1.000
_cell.length_c   1.000
_cell.angle_alpha   90.00
_cell.angle_beta   90.00
_cell.angle_gamma   90.00
#
_symmetry.space_group_name_H-M   'P 1'
#
loop_
_entity.id
_entity.type
_entity.pdbx_description
1 polymer ?
#
loop_
_entity_poly.entity_id
_entity_poly.type
_entity_poly.pdbx_seq_one_letter_code
_entity_poly.pdbx_strand_id
1 'polypeptide(L)'
;MKILSNKEYNTIERIQNNSARFNEGDLIFPYTYDDIYAIIEENLSKLKTDNAFRYSFVQSQGFIDFYYWYINKNELVIEPYIPPIGEIKTWKNNYNKFERIGKIIALSATLGEEERFSLEMGLDNKRLEIISEKEYEELGIEINTGKQLIFSLREADLCEVSPITNDFVAVSINYILRLVSQFNKVLILCWQMSEKSEIREAIKDLTDIYDFNGRNETVFEEFSNADKGVLLVANRYFGIDLAENACDICIITRLPSYLKPFDNILLEYKKDEYYHKQLFARRLIQAFGRVNRSENDISCVYILDPQLFNSYSTQDNLFKLFPSIYQKRIEFSFEISDKLDFEKTIEVAKDFLNNENSIHNKYDEFMRKDYEIDTPFGKESSILKAIYQDYLTGWKLIYQNRPKDGIDKFKNLIDMLAEKVSVKEFKMIIEWLNYIIYFVYFNLEKRGITTYKEAFKSQEVIIQKSDYLTWLNKVVYFERENIKKTGIEYETKEGIQLQFEEYSRNPELYLGKIANSSEVKSSLDAIKETLSGISQKHVKAPMRNLAVEFEGICKKVLGEREPDIVKSIPQKDYDLGTVLNTLNANKYLREETFQRLFDDDRGLRNTILHINHEEISFPESIQLCASLKKGTTELIFDVYFSDMLRDSKDLIAKFKKIPEFQYSNDDTIKNKILDGWSRGTYKFEPKTNTGEIFSYFGKLKLDSRGDQIDIEISLQH
;
A
#
# COMPACT_ATOMS: atom_id res chain seq x y z
N MET A 1 -3.00 15.45 11.29
CA MET A 1 -2.28 14.48 12.15
C MET A 1 -3.04 14.14 13.44
N LYS A 2 -3.36 15.08 14.35
CA LYS A 2 -4.11 14.78 15.60
C LYS A 2 -5.49 14.12 15.39
N ILE A 3 -6.16 14.42 14.28
CA ILE A 3 -7.45 13.83 13.92
C ILE A 3 -7.29 12.43 13.30
N LEU A 4 -6.12 12.16 12.72
CA LEU A 4 -5.80 10.88 12.09
C LEU A 4 -5.09 9.91 13.04
N SER A 5 -4.66 10.37 14.23
CA SER A 5 -3.95 9.52 15.20
C SER A 5 -4.85 8.48 15.86
N ASN A 6 -6.17 8.65 15.78
CA ASN A 6 -7.16 7.70 16.29
C ASN A 6 -7.61 6.71 15.19
N LYS A 7 -7.01 6.81 14.00
CA LYS A 7 -7.28 5.95 12.83
C LYS A 7 -5.99 5.18 12.51
N GLU A 8 -6.10 3.90 12.15
CA GLU A 8 -4.96 2.99 11.94
C GLU A 8 -4.21 3.28 10.61
N TYR A 9 -3.67 4.48 10.44
CA TYR A 9 -2.78 4.82 9.34
C TYR A 9 -1.32 4.63 9.78
N ASN A 10 -0.64 3.64 9.20
CA ASN A 10 0.75 3.29 9.54
C ASN A 10 1.70 4.48 9.43
N THR A 11 1.49 5.34 8.44
CA THR A 11 2.29 6.54 8.20
C THR A 11 2.17 7.52 9.36
N ILE A 12 1.00 7.66 9.97
CA ILE A 12 0.82 8.54 11.14
C ILE A 12 1.63 8.03 12.33
N GLU A 13 1.59 6.73 12.60
CA GLU A 13 2.40 6.09 13.64
C GLU A 13 3.90 6.28 13.37
N ARG A 14 4.34 6.06 12.12
CA ARG A 14 5.73 6.25 11.71
C ARG A 14 6.18 7.72 11.80
N ILE A 15 5.30 8.69 11.50
CA ILE A 15 5.61 10.11 11.67
C ILE A 15 5.81 10.42 13.16
N GLN A 16 4.92 9.92 14.03
CA GLN A 16 5.01 10.11 15.48
C GLN A 16 6.30 9.51 16.05
N ASN A 17 6.73 8.37 15.52
CA ASN A 17 7.95 7.67 15.90
C ASN A 17 9.22 8.15 15.16
N ASN A 18 9.13 9.24 14.37
CA ASN A 18 10.22 9.77 13.52
C ASN A 18 10.83 8.75 12.54
N SER A 19 10.14 7.64 12.26
CA SER A 19 10.60 6.56 11.36
C SER A 19 10.04 6.66 9.94
N ALA A 20 9.08 7.55 9.70
CA ALA A 20 8.47 7.70 8.37
C ALA A 20 9.50 8.14 7.32
N ARG A 21 9.55 7.40 6.21
CA ARG A 21 10.32 7.76 5.02
C ARG A 21 9.49 8.67 4.10
N PHE A 22 10.16 9.43 3.25
CA PHE A 22 9.49 10.36 2.35
C PHE A 22 8.59 9.68 1.32
N ASN A 23 9.01 8.51 0.83
CA ASN A 23 8.30 7.71 -0.16
C ASN A 23 7.19 6.84 0.44
N GLU A 24 6.98 6.89 1.76
CA GLU A 24 5.92 6.15 2.45
C GLU A 24 4.73 7.05 2.71
N GLY A 25 3.52 6.52 2.55
CA GLY A 25 2.29 7.23 2.85
C GLY A 25 1.07 6.31 2.76
N ASP A 26 -0.06 6.79 3.25
CA ASP A 26 -1.31 6.03 3.24
C ASP A 26 -2.37 6.71 2.39
N LEU A 27 -3.11 5.91 1.62
CA LEU A 27 -4.39 6.30 1.06
C LEU A 27 -5.38 6.52 2.20
N ILE A 28 -5.89 7.73 2.30
CA ILE A 28 -6.98 8.06 3.22
C ILE A 28 -8.27 7.53 2.61
N PHE A 29 -9.10 6.92 3.45
CA PHE A 29 -10.36 6.35 3.01
C PHE A 29 -11.51 7.35 3.12
N PRO A 30 -12.56 7.20 2.31
CA PRO A 30 -13.63 8.19 2.17
C PRO A 30 -14.34 8.57 3.48
N TYR A 31 -14.49 7.61 4.40
CA TYR A 31 -15.08 7.83 5.73
C TYR A 31 -14.26 8.78 6.63
N THR A 32 -13.02 9.08 6.26
CA THR A 32 -12.14 10.02 6.99
C THR A 32 -12.09 11.39 6.32
N TYR A 33 -12.66 11.54 5.13
CA TYR A 33 -12.56 12.79 4.37
C TYR A 33 -13.26 13.94 5.10
N ASP A 34 -14.40 13.70 5.77
CA ASP A 34 -15.17 14.77 6.42
C ASP A 34 -14.41 15.44 7.56
N ASP A 35 -13.76 14.65 8.41
CA ASP A 35 -12.98 15.19 9.53
C ASP A 35 -11.85 16.10 9.03
N ILE A 36 -11.21 15.72 7.92
CA ILE A 36 -10.13 16.51 7.33
C ILE A 36 -10.70 17.72 6.57
N TYR A 37 -11.80 17.54 5.83
CA TYR A 37 -12.45 18.59 5.07
C TYR A 37 -12.97 19.70 5.98
N ALA A 38 -13.54 19.35 7.15
CA ALA A 38 -13.96 20.31 8.17
C ALA A 38 -12.81 21.22 8.60
N ILE A 39 -11.60 20.68 8.81
CA ILE A 39 -10.40 21.49 9.13
C ILE A 39 -10.07 22.44 7.97
N ILE A 40 -10.13 21.95 6.73
CA ILE A 40 -9.86 22.77 5.54
C ILE A 40 -10.87 23.93 5.48
N GLU A 41 -12.15 23.66 5.75
CA GLU A 41 -13.21 24.67 5.78
C GLU A 41 -13.01 25.69 6.92
N GLU A 42 -12.72 25.24 8.13
CA GLU A 42 -12.44 26.10 9.29
C GLU A 42 -11.27 27.06 9.02
N ASN A 43 -10.26 26.59 8.29
CA ASN A 43 -9.06 27.36 7.96
C ASN A 43 -9.13 28.05 6.59
N LEU A 44 -10.26 27.95 5.89
CA LEU A 44 -10.38 28.34 4.48
C LEU A 44 -10.13 29.83 4.26
N SER A 45 -10.53 30.68 5.21
CA SER A 45 -10.29 32.14 5.14
C SER A 45 -8.81 32.49 5.08
N LYS A 46 -7.99 31.80 5.88
CA LYS A 46 -6.53 31.92 5.89
C LYS A 46 -5.90 31.25 4.68
N LEU A 47 -6.34 30.05 4.31
CA LEU A 47 -5.81 29.34 3.15
C LEU A 47 -6.08 30.08 1.82
N LYS A 48 -7.19 30.80 1.72
CA LYS A 48 -7.52 31.62 0.54
C LYS A 48 -6.56 32.79 0.30
N THR A 49 -5.73 33.19 1.27
CA THR A 49 -4.68 34.20 1.03
C THR A 49 -3.53 33.63 0.20
N ASP A 50 -3.35 32.31 0.21
CA ASP A 50 -2.43 31.62 -0.71
C ASP A 50 -3.12 31.47 -2.08
N ASN A 51 -2.55 32.14 -3.09
CA ASN A 51 -3.11 32.12 -4.44
C ASN A 51 -3.03 30.73 -5.10
N ALA A 52 -2.00 29.94 -4.82
CA ALA A 52 -1.84 28.61 -5.38
C ALA A 52 -2.89 27.66 -4.80
N PHE A 53 -3.05 27.65 -3.47
CA PHE A 53 -4.11 26.86 -2.82
C PHE A 53 -5.49 27.30 -3.30
N ARG A 54 -5.79 28.60 -3.27
CA ARG A 54 -7.09 29.15 -3.65
C ARG A 54 -7.47 28.76 -5.09
N TYR A 55 -6.52 28.85 -6.01
CA TYR A 55 -6.77 28.52 -7.42
C TYR A 55 -7.09 27.04 -7.61
N SER A 56 -6.31 26.15 -6.98
CA SER A 56 -6.53 24.70 -7.07
C SER A 56 -7.83 24.28 -6.39
N PHE A 57 -8.08 24.74 -5.16
CA PHE A 57 -9.26 24.37 -4.38
C PHE A 57 -10.58 24.72 -5.10
N VAL A 58 -10.66 25.91 -5.69
CA VAL A 58 -11.86 26.36 -6.42
C VAL A 58 -12.17 25.47 -7.63
N GLN A 59 -11.14 24.95 -8.31
CA GLN A 59 -11.34 24.06 -9.46
C GLN A 59 -11.84 22.67 -9.05
N SER A 60 -11.60 22.28 -7.79
CA SER A 60 -11.90 20.94 -7.27
C SER A 60 -13.17 20.88 -6.40
N GLN A 61 -13.74 22.02 -6.01
CA GLN A 61 -14.81 22.11 -4.98
C GLN A 61 -16.06 21.25 -5.29
N GLY A 62 -16.38 20.96 -6.55
CA GLY A 62 -17.52 20.10 -6.93
C GLY A 62 -17.21 18.60 -7.00
N PHE A 63 -15.93 18.23 -7.02
CA PHE A 63 -15.45 16.90 -7.33
C PHE A 63 -14.52 16.31 -6.26
N ILE A 64 -14.21 17.06 -5.21
CA ILE A 64 -13.21 16.67 -4.19
C ILE A 64 -13.56 15.35 -3.47
N ASP A 65 -14.85 15.03 -3.33
CA ASP A 65 -15.32 13.75 -2.79
C ASP A 65 -14.90 12.56 -3.66
N PHE A 66 -14.72 12.79 -4.96
CA PHE A 66 -14.31 11.79 -5.94
C PHE A 66 -12.79 11.78 -6.19
N TYR A 67 -12.03 12.56 -5.41
CA TYR A 67 -10.56 12.58 -5.50
C TYR A 67 -9.98 11.59 -4.51
N TYR A 68 -8.76 11.13 -4.79
CA TYR A 68 -8.00 10.35 -3.83
C TYR A 68 -7.24 11.28 -2.90
N TRP A 69 -7.28 10.94 -1.62
CA TRP A 69 -6.59 11.67 -0.57
C TRP A 69 -5.47 10.77 -0.07
N TYR A 70 -4.26 11.29 -0.03
CA TYR A 70 -3.09 10.54 0.39
C TYR A 70 -2.24 11.38 1.33
N ILE A 71 -1.72 10.77 2.37
CA ILE A 71 -0.89 11.44 3.37
C ILE A 71 0.47 10.78 3.47
N ASN A 72 1.51 11.59 3.41
CA ASN A 72 2.88 11.19 3.75
C ASN A 72 3.41 12.06 4.91
N LYS A 73 4.71 11.91 5.21
CA LYS A 73 5.38 12.68 6.27
C LYS A 73 5.30 14.19 6.11
N ASN A 74 5.24 14.69 4.88
CA ASN A 74 5.45 16.10 4.56
C ASN A 74 4.18 16.81 4.09
N GLU A 75 3.23 16.09 3.50
CA GLU A 75 2.07 16.68 2.84
C GLU A 75 0.84 15.76 2.83
N LEU A 76 -0.32 16.42 2.73
CA LEU A 76 -1.60 15.82 2.37
C LEU A 76 -1.85 16.17 0.90
N VAL A 77 -1.93 15.15 0.05
CA VAL A 77 -2.19 15.29 -1.38
C VAL A 77 -3.62 14.89 -1.67
N ILE A 78 -4.33 15.74 -2.40
CA ILE A 78 -5.71 15.51 -2.84
C ILE A 78 -5.71 15.63 -4.36
N GLU A 79 -5.78 14.51 -5.05
CA GLU A 79 -5.63 14.45 -6.51
C GLU A 79 -6.72 13.58 -7.16
N PRO A 80 -7.26 14.01 -8.32
CA PRO A 80 -8.18 13.18 -9.07
C PRO A 80 -7.45 11.98 -9.70
N TYR A 81 -8.12 10.83 -9.81
CA TYR A 81 -7.59 9.72 -10.61
C TYR A 81 -7.45 10.09 -12.09
N ILE A 82 -8.45 10.82 -12.59
CA ILE A 82 -8.48 11.40 -13.93
C ILE A 82 -8.90 12.86 -13.78
N PRO A 83 -8.08 13.83 -14.21
CA PRO A 83 -8.44 15.24 -14.13
C PRO A 83 -9.76 15.55 -14.86
N PRO A 84 -10.71 16.27 -14.25
CA PRO A 84 -12.00 16.59 -14.86
C PRO A 84 -11.88 17.77 -15.85
N ILE A 85 -10.93 17.73 -16.81
CA ILE A 85 -10.59 18.87 -17.68
C ILE A 85 -11.81 19.44 -18.40
N GLY A 86 -12.73 18.59 -18.85
CA GLY A 86 -13.95 19.01 -19.54
C GLY A 86 -14.93 19.79 -18.66
N GLU A 87 -14.84 19.64 -17.35
CA GLU A 87 -15.80 20.11 -16.36
C GLU A 87 -15.23 21.23 -15.47
N ILE A 88 -13.93 21.55 -15.61
CA ILE A 88 -13.30 22.68 -14.92
C ILE A 88 -13.94 23.99 -15.39
N LYS A 89 -14.55 24.75 -14.48
CA LYS A 89 -15.20 26.03 -14.79
C LYS A 89 -14.25 27.22 -14.72
N THR A 90 -14.54 28.27 -15.49
CA THR A 90 -13.84 29.56 -15.31
C THR A 90 -14.39 30.33 -14.10
N TRP A 91 -13.54 31.10 -13.42
CA TRP A 91 -13.91 31.89 -12.24
C TRP A 91 -15.06 32.89 -12.50
N LYS A 92 -15.10 33.49 -13.69
CA LYS A 92 -16.02 34.61 -13.98
C LYS A 92 -17.37 34.17 -14.51
N ASN A 93 -17.43 33.04 -15.22
CA ASN A 93 -18.63 32.60 -15.91
C ASN A 93 -18.64 31.06 -15.84
N ASN A 94 -19.77 30.45 -15.46
CA ASN A 94 -19.96 28.99 -15.29
C ASN A 94 -19.69 28.11 -16.55
N TYR A 95 -19.03 28.63 -17.58
CA TYR A 95 -18.55 27.88 -18.74
C TYR A 95 -17.33 27.03 -18.40
N ASN A 96 -17.21 25.91 -19.11
CA ASN A 96 -16.04 25.05 -19.05
C ASN A 96 -14.83 25.77 -19.64
N LYS A 97 -13.70 25.73 -18.93
CA LYS A 97 -12.48 26.50 -19.20
C LYS A 97 -11.89 26.19 -20.57
N PHE A 98 -12.00 24.94 -20.99
CA PHE A 98 -11.40 24.46 -22.24
C PHE A 98 -12.40 24.39 -23.40
N GLU A 99 -13.71 24.61 -23.17
CA GLU A 99 -14.73 24.58 -24.24
C GLU A 99 -14.52 25.66 -25.30
N ARG A 100 -13.93 26.79 -24.93
CA ARG A 100 -13.68 27.93 -25.83
C ARG A 100 -12.32 27.89 -26.50
N ILE A 101 -11.47 26.93 -26.14
CA ILE A 101 -10.14 26.80 -26.71
C ILE A 101 -10.26 25.93 -27.97
N GLY A 102 -10.02 26.53 -29.13
CA GLY A 102 -10.16 25.83 -30.41
C GLY A 102 -9.16 24.68 -30.59
N LYS A 103 -7.89 24.88 -30.20
CA LYS A 103 -6.83 23.85 -30.24
C LYS A 103 -5.86 24.05 -29.07
N ILE A 104 -5.44 22.95 -28.44
CA ILE A 104 -4.40 22.91 -27.42
C ILE A 104 -3.22 22.16 -28.01
N ILE A 105 -2.02 22.75 -27.96
CA ILE A 105 -0.79 22.10 -28.42
C ILE A 105 0.01 21.75 -27.18
N ALA A 106 0.14 20.45 -26.90
CA ALA A 106 1.01 19.93 -25.86
C ALA A 106 2.32 19.48 -26.49
N LEU A 107 3.44 20.05 -26.02
CA LEU A 107 4.78 19.71 -26.50
C LEU A 107 5.55 19.08 -25.35
N SER A 108 6.09 17.89 -25.58
CA SER A 108 7.02 17.23 -24.65
C SER A 108 7.93 16.31 -25.44
N ALA A 109 9.20 16.25 -25.04
CA ALA A 109 10.17 15.31 -25.59
C ALA A 109 9.84 13.84 -25.26
N THR A 110 8.91 13.59 -24.30
CA THR A 110 8.58 12.25 -23.79
C THR A 110 7.12 12.18 -23.34
N LEU A 111 6.19 12.29 -24.29
CA LEU A 111 4.75 12.18 -24.01
C LEU A 111 4.35 10.80 -23.48
N GLY A 112 5.10 9.74 -23.85
CA GLY A 112 4.75 8.36 -23.54
C GLY A 112 3.68 7.82 -24.48
N GLU A 113 2.99 6.75 -24.07
CA GLU A 113 1.87 6.19 -24.84
C GLU A 113 0.67 7.14 -24.86
N GLU A 114 -0.01 7.21 -26.00
CA GLU A 114 -1.18 8.08 -26.22
C GLU A 114 -2.24 7.87 -25.15
N GLU A 115 -2.57 6.62 -24.85
CA GLU A 115 -3.65 6.28 -23.95
C GLU A 115 -3.33 6.66 -22.51
N ARG A 116 -2.06 6.54 -22.12
CA ARG A 116 -1.62 7.00 -20.79
C ARG A 116 -1.66 8.51 -20.71
N PHE A 117 -1.18 9.21 -21.74
CA PHE A 117 -1.24 10.67 -21.81
C PHE A 117 -2.70 11.16 -21.71
N SER A 118 -3.62 10.52 -22.42
CA SER A 118 -5.06 10.80 -22.34
C SER A 118 -5.61 10.65 -20.92
N LEU A 119 -5.22 9.62 -20.18
CA LEU A 119 -5.63 9.44 -18.78
C LEU A 119 -5.05 10.50 -17.85
N GLU A 120 -3.73 10.73 -17.93
CA GLU A 120 -3.01 11.71 -17.10
C GLU A 120 -3.56 13.12 -17.31
N MET A 121 -3.97 13.44 -18.53
CA MET A 121 -4.54 14.74 -18.88
C MET A 121 -6.08 14.74 -18.78
N GLY A 122 -6.76 13.62 -18.63
CA GLY A 122 -8.22 13.58 -18.72
C GLY A 122 -8.77 14.06 -20.07
N LEU A 123 -8.03 13.81 -21.16
CA LEU A 123 -8.39 14.20 -22.52
C LEU A 123 -8.88 12.98 -23.30
N ASP A 124 -10.00 13.15 -24.01
CA ASP A 124 -10.56 12.11 -24.89
C ASP A 124 -9.73 12.00 -26.18
N ASN A 125 -9.31 10.79 -26.53
CA ASN A 125 -8.53 10.49 -27.73
C ASN A 125 -9.18 11.04 -29.02
N LYS A 126 -10.51 11.20 -29.06
CA LYS A 126 -11.21 11.81 -30.21
C LYS A 126 -10.81 13.26 -30.48
N ARG A 127 -10.12 13.91 -29.54
CA ARG A 127 -9.64 15.31 -29.63
C ARG A 127 -8.12 15.42 -29.46
N LEU A 128 -7.43 14.29 -29.44
CA LEU A 128 -5.98 14.22 -29.27
C LEU A 128 -5.35 13.77 -30.60
N GLU A 129 -4.31 14.47 -30.99
CA GLU A 129 -3.47 14.15 -32.15
C GLU A 129 -2.03 14.15 -31.61
N ILE A 130 -1.40 12.98 -31.58
CA ILE A 130 0.01 12.84 -31.20
C ILE A 130 0.80 12.62 -32.48
N ILE A 131 1.84 13.44 -32.68
CA ILE A 131 2.79 13.28 -33.77
C ILE A 131 3.87 12.30 -33.30
N SER A 132 4.00 11.18 -33.99
CA SER A 132 4.94 10.09 -33.74
C SER A 132 6.17 10.17 -34.64
N GLU A 133 7.25 9.48 -34.25
CA GLU A 133 8.46 9.37 -35.07
C GLU A 133 8.17 8.79 -36.46
N LYS A 134 7.26 7.82 -36.53
CA LYS A 134 6.83 7.20 -37.78
C LYS A 134 6.19 8.20 -38.75
N GLU A 135 5.41 9.16 -38.24
CA GLU A 135 4.82 10.20 -39.09
C GLU A 135 5.89 11.15 -39.65
N TYR A 136 6.97 11.42 -38.90
CA TYR A 136 8.13 12.14 -39.44
C TYR A 136 8.85 11.34 -40.52
N GLU A 137 9.07 10.03 -40.30
CA GLU A 137 9.68 9.14 -41.29
C GLU A 137 8.84 9.06 -42.58
N GLU A 138 7.51 8.94 -42.47
CA GLU A 138 6.57 8.95 -43.59
C GLU A 138 6.60 10.28 -44.37
N LEU A 139 6.92 11.38 -43.69
CA LEU A 139 7.15 12.70 -44.29
C LEU A 139 8.57 12.88 -44.87
N GLY A 140 9.44 11.86 -44.76
CA GLY A 140 10.83 11.91 -45.21
C GLY A 140 11.74 12.77 -44.32
N ILE A 141 11.34 13.03 -43.08
CA ILE A 141 12.10 13.79 -42.10
C ILE A 141 12.90 12.79 -41.26
N GLU A 142 14.21 12.80 -41.43
CA GLU A 142 15.12 11.98 -40.61
C GLU A 142 15.28 12.63 -39.23
N ILE A 143 14.93 11.90 -38.17
CA ILE A 143 15.12 12.35 -36.79
C ILE A 143 16.54 11.94 -36.36
N ASN A 144 17.50 12.84 -36.53
CA ASN A 144 18.84 12.64 -35.97
C ASN A 144 18.86 13.19 -34.54
N THR A 145 19.38 12.40 -33.60
CA THR A 145 19.49 12.81 -32.19
C THR A 145 20.91 12.64 -31.66
N GLY A 146 21.92 12.57 -32.54
CA GLY A 146 23.32 12.31 -32.17
C GLY A 146 23.59 10.84 -31.86
N LYS A 147 24.84 10.54 -31.45
CA LYS A 147 25.29 9.18 -31.14
C LYS A 147 25.46 9.00 -29.64
N GLN A 148 24.92 7.91 -29.09
CA GLN A 148 24.94 7.72 -27.64
C GLN A 148 25.11 6.26 -27.25
N LEU A 149 26.02 6.00 -26.31
CA LEU A 149 26.13 4.71 -25.61
C LEU A 149 25.46 4.79 -24.24
N ILE A 150 24.76 3.72 -23.86
CA ILE A 150 24.03 3.59 -22.60
C ILE A 150 24.47 2.30 -21.93
N PHE A 151 25.30 2.42 -20.90
CA PHE A 151 25.82 1.33 -20.10
C PHE A 151 24.99 1.17 -18.82
N SER A 152 24.43 -0.02 -18.59
CA SER A 152 23.84 -0.40 -17.29
C SER A 152 24.81 -1.33 -16.59
N LEU A 153 25.45 -0.89 -15.51
CA LEU A 153 26.45 -1.71 -14.84
C LEU A 153 25.83 -2.96 -14.23
N ARG A 154 26.59 -4.05 -14.22
CA ARG A 154 26.15 -5.35 -13.73
C ARG A 154 27.19 -6.04 -12.85
N GLU A 155 27.99 -5.24 -12.16
CA GLU A 155 29.01 -5.75 -11.25
C GLU A 155 28.37 -6.49 -10.08
N ALA A 156 29.05 -7.53 -9.60
CA ALA A 156 28.48 -8.46 -8.63
C ALA A 156 28.06 -7.75 -7.33
N ASP A 157 28.91 -6.85 -6.82
CA ASP A 157 28.64 -6.08 -5.60
C ASP A 157 27.44 -5.12 -5.76
N LEU A 158 27.26 -4.50 -6.93
CA LEU A 158 26.08 -3.69 -7.27
C LEU A 158 24.81 -4.54 -7.37
N CYS A 159 24.91 -5.80 -7.79
CA CYS A 159 23.79 -6.73 -7.91
C CYS A 159 23.36 -7.35 -6.57
N GLU A 160 24.28 -7.45 -5.60
CA GLU A 160 24.05 -8.04 -4.28
C GLU A 160 23.37 -7.08 -3.29
N VAL A 161 23.41 -5.77 -3.55
CA VAL A 161 22.79 -4.74 -2.70
C VAL A 161 21.55 -4.15 -3.35
N SER A 162 20.51 -3.92 -2.56
CA SER A 162 19.28 -3.33 -3.07
C SER A 162 19.49 -1.85 -3.44
N PRO A 163 19.11 -1.41 -4.66
CA PRO A 163 19.23 -0.01 -5.08
C PRO A 163 18.45 1.01 -4.24
N ILE A 164 17.60 0.57 -3.30
CA ILE A 164 16.80 1.45 -2.44
C ILE A 164 17.52 1.72 -1.10
N THR A 165 18.57 0.97 -0.75
CA THR A 165 19.26 1.10 0.54
C THR A 165 20.42 2.10 0.48
N ASN A 166 20.94 2.49 1.65
CA ASN A 166 22.15 3.31 1.75
C ASN A 166 23.41 2.51 1.37
N ASP A 167 23.40 1.19 1.58
CA ASP A 167 24.52 0.31 1.21
C ASP A 167 24.84 0.40 -0.30
N PHE A 168 23.82 0.58 -1.13
CA PHE A 168 24.01 0.83 -2.56
C PHE A 168 24.81 2.11 -2.84
N VAL A 169 24.61 3.19 -2.06
CA VAL A 169 25.45 4.42 -2.21
C VAL A 169 26.91 4.06 -1.98
N ALA A 170 27.19 3.38 -0.86
CA ALA A 170 28.56 3.05 -0.45
C ALA A 170 29.29 2.22 -1.51
N VAL A 171 28.63 1.23 -2.11
CA VAL A 171 29.19 0.42 -3.20
C VAL A 171 29.36 1.26 -4.47
N SER A 172 28.35 2.04 -4.85
CA SER A 172 28.35 2.85 -6.08
C SER A 172 29.45 3.91 -6.12
N ILE A 173 29.89 4.44 -4.96
CA ILE A 173 30.95 5.44 -4.85
C ILE A 173 32.24 4.95 -5.51
N ASN A 174 32.62 3.67 -5.34
CA ASN A 174 33.84 3.14 -5.96
C ASN A 174 33.83 3.26 -7.48
N TYR A 175 32.68 2.99 -8.11
CA TYR A 175 32.49 3.11 -9.54
C TYR A 175 32.45 4.58 -9.99
N ILE A 176 31.81 5.44 -9.21
CA ILE A 176 31.77 6.89 -9.47
C ILE A 176 33.19 7.48 -9.45
N LEU A 177 33.99 7.17 -8.43
CA LEU A 177 35.38 7.67 -8.33
C LEU A 177 36.20 7.25 -9.55
N ARG A 178 36.04 6.00 -9.99
CA ARG A 178 36.72 5.48 -11.17
C ARG A 178 36.26 6.20 -12.43
N LEU A 179 34.97 6.34 -12.68
CA LEU A 179 34.45 7.07 -13.86
C LEU A 179 34.89 8.53 -13.86
N VAL A 180 34.73 9.25 -12.74
CA VAL A 180 35.13 10.67 -12.61
C VAL A 180 36.63 10.86 -12.83
N SER A 181 37.47 9.88 -12.47
CA SER A 181 38.92 9.96 -12.73
C SER A 181 39.30 9.82 -14.21
N GLN A 182 38.42 9.27 -15.05
CA GLN A 182 38.72 8.99 -16.46
C GLN A 182 38.20 10.06 -17.43
N PHE A 183 37.29 10.92 -16.99
CA PHE A 183 36.59 11.88 -17.84
C PHE A 183 36.62 13.30 -17.26
N ASN A 184 36.74 14.30 -18.15
CA ASN A 184 36.93 15.69 -17.72
C ASN A 184 35.66 16.31 -17.15
N LYS A 185 34.52 16.20 -17.85
CA LYS A 185 33.25 16.81 -17.48
C LYS A 185 32.18 15.73 -17.33
N VAL A 186 31.64 15.60 -16.13
CA VAL A 186 30.68 14.55 -15.78
C VAL A 186 29.44 15.16 -15.12
N LEU A 187 28.26 14.79 -15.59
CA LEU A 187 26.99 15.05 -14.92
C LEU A 187 26.64 13.84 -14.06
N ILE A 188 26.37 14.04 -12.76
CA ILE A 188 25.85 12.98 -11.89
C ILE A 188 24.43 13.33 -11.45
N LEU A 189 23.49 12.51 -11.89
CA LEU A 189 22.09 12.53 -11.49
C LEU A 189 21.92 11.59 -10.29
N CYS A 190 21.98 12.18 -9.11
CA CYS A 190 21.75 11.52 -7.83
C CYS A 190 20.25 11.34 -7.60
N TRP A 191 19.88 10.26 -6.93
CA TRP A 191 18.51 10.00 -6.51
C TRP A 191 18.01 11.07 -5.55
N GLN A 192 18.75 11.33 -4.47
CA GLN A 192 18.33 12.22 -3.38
C GLN A 192 19.47 13.08 -2.85
N MET A 193 19.11 14.05 -2.01
CA MET A 193 20.06 15.01 -1.44
C MET A 193 21.08 14.36 -0.49
N SER A 194 20.69 13.32 0.26
CA SER A 194 21.63 12.59 1.14
C SER A 194 22.72 11.88 0.33
N GLU A 195 22.33 11.11 -0.68
CA GLU A 195 23.26 10.44 -1.62
C GLU A 195 24.18 11.45 -2.30
N LYS A 196 23.63 12.57 -2.80
CA LYS A 196 24.45 13.65 -3.40
C LYS A 196 25.50 14.18 -2.42
N SER A 197 25.16 14.30 -1.14
CA SER A 197 26.09 14.80 -0.12
C SER A 197 27.23 13.81 0.13
N GLU A 198 26.94 12.51 0.15
CA GLU A 198 27.94 11.45 0.29
C GLU A 198 28.88 11.39 -0.94
N ILE A 199 28.31 11.46 -2.15
CA ILE A 199 29.09 11.48 -3.40
C ILE A 199 29.96 12.75 -3.47
N ARG A 200 29.40 13.92 -3.11
CA ARG A 200 30.13 15.19 -3.05
C ARG A 200 31.36 15.08 -2.17
N GLU A 201 31.21 14.49 -0.98
CA GLU A 201 32.32 14.30 -0.05
C GLU A 201 33.37 13.34 -0.60
N ALA A 202 32.95 12.27 -1.29
CA ALA A 202 33.86 11.30 -1.88
C ALA A 202 34.70 11.86 -3.05
N ILE A 203 34.13 12.75 -3.88
CA ILE A 203 34.79 13.27 -5.09
C ILE A 203 35.51 14.62 -4.90
N LYS A 204 35.39 15.27 -3.73
CA LYS A 204 35.88 16.64 -3.48
C LYS A 204 37.37 16.85 -3.75
N ASP A 205 38.17 15.81 -3.57
CA ASP A 205 39.63 15.88 -3.73
C ASP A 205 40.08 15.43 -5.14
N LEU A 206 39.15 14.96 -5.97
CA LEU A 206 39.45 14.48 -7.34
C LEU A 206 39.29 15.58 -8.39
N THR A 207 38.27 16.43 -8.27
CA THR A 207 37.92 17.42 -9.29
C THR A 207 37.03 18.52 -8.74
N ASP A 208 36.84 19.57 -9.53
CA ASP A 208 35.99 20.71 -9.17
C ASP A 208 34.51 20.28 -9.15
N ILE A 209 33.79 20.68 -8.10
CA ILE A 209 32.38 20.32 -7.91
C ILE A 209 31.48 21.52 -8.16
N TYR A 210 30.57 21.36 -9.10
CA TYR A 210 29.50 22.28 -9.43
C TYR A 210 28.21 21.73 -8.83
N ASP A 211 27.87 22.17 -7.62
CA ASP A 211 26.75 21.60 -6.85
C ASP A 211 25.45 22.41 -7.03
N PHE A 212 24.45 21.82 -7.69
CA PHE A 212 23.15 22.43 -7.83
C PHE A 212 22.26 22.16 -6.61
N ASN A 213 21.85 23.23 -5.93
CA ASN A 213 21.00 23.19 -4.73
C ASN A 213 19.51 23.48 -5.02
N GLY A 214 19.12 23.61 -6.29
CA GLY A 214 17.74 23.89 -6.69
C GLY A 214 17.42 25.37 -6.89
N ARG A 215 18.33 26.28 -6.54
CA ARG A 215 18.13 27.74 -6.63
C ARG A 215 19.29 28.50 -7.29
N ASN A 216 20.46 27.87 -7.43
CA ASN A 216 21.66 28.47 -8.02
C ASN A 216 21.82 28.09 -9.49
N GLU A 217 20.95 28.59 -10.37
CA GLU A 217 21.00 28.26 -11.81
C GLU A 217 22.31 28.68 -12.49
N THR A 218 23.04 29.68 -11.95
CA THR A 218 24.35 30.11 -12.46
C THR A 218 25.38 28.98 -12.51
N VAL A 219 25.22 27.94 -11.68
CA VAL A 219 26.12 26.78 -11.63
C VAL A 219 26.19 26.03 -12.96
N PHE A 220 25.13 26.09 -13.77
CA PHE A 220 25.10 25.46 -15.09
C PHE A 220 26.01 26.18 -16.09
N GLU A 221 26.03 27.51 -16.06
CA GLU A 221 26.93 28.32 -16.88
C GLU A 221 28.38 28.16 -16.42
N GLU A 222 28.61 28.17 -15.11
CA GLU A 222 29.93 27.93 -14.50
C GLU A 222 30.50 26.57 -14.93
N PHE A 223 29.70 25.50 -14.81
CA PHE A 223 30.08 24.17 -15.26
C PHE A 223 30.28 24.10 -16.77
N SER A 224 29.39 24.72 -17.56
CA SER A 224 29.50 24.71 -19.03
C SER A 224 30.79 25.37 -19.51
N ASN A 225 31.26 26.42 -18.82
CA ASN A 225 32.50 27.12 -19.16
C ASN A 225 33.78 26.48 -18.58
N ALA A 226 33.66 25.48 -17.71
CA ALA A 226 34.80 24.81 -17.11
C ALA A 226 35.47 23.81 -18.07
N ASP A 227 36.79 23.61 -17.96
CA ASP A 227 37.50 22.58 -18.72
C ASP A 227 37.28 21.17 -18.13
N LYS A 228 37.06 21.10 -16.82
CA LYS A 228 36.83 19.88 -16.06
C LYS A 228 35.91 20.13 -14.87
N GLY A 229 35.32 19.08 -14.34
CA GLY A 229 34.53 19.10 -13.13
C GLY A 229 33.35 18.15 -13.15
N VAL A 230 32.65 18.10 -12.02
CA VAL A 230 31.42 17.33 -11.86
C VAL A 230 30.27 18.24 -11.56
N LEU A 231 29.21 18.16 -12.36
CA LEU A 231 27.92 18.76 -12.05
C LEU A 231 27.09 17.77 -11.24
N LEU A 232 26.84 18.09 -9.96
CA LEU A 232 26.06 17.27 -9.05
C LEU A 232 24.62 17.79 -8.93
N VAL A 233 23.67 16.90 -9.15
CA VAL A 233 22.25 17.23 -9.15
C VAL A 233 21.46 16.12 -8.47
N ALA A 234 20.48 16.45 -7.64
CA ALA A 234 19.62 15.47 -6.96
C ALA A 234 18.14 15.71 -7.24
N ASN A 235 17.34 14.63 -7.28
CA ASN A 235 15.88 14.64 -7.49
C ASN A 235 15.42 15.39 -8.77
N ARG A 236 16.31 15.57 -9.74
CA ARG A 236 16.07 16.36 -10.95
C ARG A 236 16.46 15.55 -12.18
N TYR A 237 15.61 14.57 -12.49
CA TYR A 237 15.53 14.00 -13.83
C TYR A 237 14.83 14.98 -14.82
N PHE A 238 14.25 16.07 -14.30
CA PHE A 238 13.49 17.09 -15.03
C PHE A 238 14.17 18.47 -14.97
N GLY A 239 14.21 19.18 -16.10
CA GLY A 239 14.35 20.63 -16.16
C GLY A 239 15.75 21.22 -15.95
N ILE A 240 16.80 20.50 -16.38
CA ILE A 240 18.15 21.04 -16.47
C ILE A 240 18.46 21.30 -17.93
N ASP A 241 18.72 22.56 -18.27
CA ASP A 241 19.11 22.96 -19.61
C ASP A 241 20.62 23.26 -19.59
N LEU A 242 21.41 22.40 -20.23
CA LEU A 242 22.86 22.54 -20.34
C LEU A 242 23.16 22.99 -21.78
N ALA A 243 24.10 23.92 -21.97
CA ALA A 243 24.50 24.36 -23.29
C ALA A 243 25.11 23.21 -24.11
N GLU A 244 25.06 23.25 -25.45
CA GLU A 244 25.73 22.24 -26.32
C GLU A 244 27.19 22.00 -25.90
N ASN A 245 27.65 20.74 -25.99
CA ASN A 245 29.00 20.31 -25.59
C ASN A 245 29.38 20.56 -24.11
N ALA A 246 28.43 20.89 -23.23
CA ALA A 246 28.75 21.13 -21.82
C ALA A 246 29.27 19.87 -21.10
N CYS A 247 28.84 18.67 -21.52
CA CYS A 247 29.20 17.40 -20.87
C CYS A 247 28.76 16.20 -21.71
N ASP A 248 29.67 15.24 -21.86
CA ASP A 248 29.49 14.03 -22.69
C ASP A 248 29.26 12.77 -21.86
N ILE A 249 29.47 12.83 -20.54
CA ILE A 249 29.24 11.71 -19.60
C ILE A 249 28.09 12.03 -18.64
N CYS A 250 27.07 11.19 -18.63
CA CYS A 250 26.03 11.20 -17.59
C CYS A 250 26.12 9.97 -16.71
N ILE A 251 26.22 10.13 -15.39
CA ILE A 251 26.09 9.05 -14.43
C ILE A 251 24.73 9.17 -13.76
N ILE A 252 23.90 8.15 -13.91
CA ILE A 252 22.64 7.97 -13.21
C ILE A 252 22.90 6.99 -12.07
N THR A 253 22.85 7.45 -10.83
CA THR A 253 23.19 6.60 -9.68
C THR A 253 22.17 5.47 -9.52
N ARG A 254 20.88 5.79 -9.69
CA ARG A 254 19.76 4.86 -9.49
C ARG A 254 18.64 5.09 -10.50
N LEU A 255 17.86 4.05 -10.86
CA LEU A 255 16.70 4.23 -11.74
C LEU A 255 15.67 5.14 -11.11
N PRO A 256 15.08 6.12 -11.79
CA PRO A 256 14.29 7.20 -11.16
C PRO A 256 12.99 6.73 -10.46
N SER A 257 13.06 6.18 -9.24
CA SER A 257 11.91 5.71 -8.45
C SER A 257 11.41 6.70 -7.40
N TYR A 258 11.83 7.96 -7.47
CA TYR A 258 11.11 9.04 -6.79
C TYR A 258 9.67 9.12 -7.32
N LEU A 259 8.71 8.57 -6.60
CA LEU A 259 7.32 8.57 -7.00
C LEU A 259 6.62 9.77 -6.35
N LYS A 260 5.78 10.47 -7.12
CA LYS A 260 4.87 11.43 -6.50
C LYS A 260 3.89 10.66 -5.60
N PRO A 261 3.28 11.32 -4.60
CA PRO A 261 2.24 10.72 -3.78
C PRO A 261 1.17 9.94 -4.56
N PHE A 262 0.68 10.48 -5.67
CA PHE A 262 -0.26 9.77 -6.52
C PHE A 262 0.33 8.54 -7.22
N ASP A 263 1.57 8.63 -7.70
CA ASP A 263 2.27 7.49 -8.30
C ASP A 263 2.45 6.36 -7.25
N ASN A 264 2.71 6.72 -5.98
CA ASN A 264 2.76 5.78 -4.86
C ASN A 264 1.41 5.10 -4.63
N ILE A 265 0.27 5.81 -4.74
CA ILE A 265 -1.06 5.17 -4.65
C ILE A 265 -1.18 4.08 -5.73
N LEU A 266 -0.78 4.40 -6.96
CA LEU A 266 -0.83 3.44 -8.05
C LEU A 266 0.13 2.25 -7.85
N LEU A 267 1.30 2.47 -7.23
CA LEU A 267 2.23 1.39 -6.91
C LEU A 267 1.72 0.52 -5.76
N GLU A 268 1.39 1.13 -4.64
CA GLU A 268 1.20 0.44 -3.38
C GLU A 268 -0.19 -0.20 -3.32
N TYR A 269 -1.22 0.52 -3.80
CA TYR A 269 -2.61 0.11 -3.71
C TYR A 269 -3.12 -0.54 -5.00
N LYS A 270 -2.88 0.06 -6.18
CA LYS A 270 -3.29 -0.54 -7.45
C LYS A 270 -2.34 -1.65 -7.93
N LYS A 271 -1.09 -1.64 -7.44
CA LYS A 271 -0.03 -2.57 -7.87
C LYS A 271 0.20 -2.50 -9.39
N ASP A 272 0.16 -1.28 -9.95
CA ASP A 272 0.26 -1.03 -11.39
C ASP A 272 1.73 -1.02 -11.87
N GLU A 273 2.37 -2.18 -11.90
CA GLU A 273 3.79 -2.29 -12.30
C GLU A 273 4.07 -1.74 -13.69
N TYR A 274 3.11 -1.85 -14.60
CA TYR A 274 3.26 -1.33 -15.95
C TYR A 274 3.40 0.19 -15.96
N TYR A 275 2.52 0.89 -15.23
CA TYR A 275 2.62 2.34 -15.07
C TYR A 275 3.98 2.78 -14.52
N HIS A 276 4.51 2.07 -13.53
CA HIS A 276 5.82 2.40 -12.95
C HIS A 276 6.96 2.25 -13.95
N LYS A 277 6.93 1.16 -14.74
CA LYS A 277 7.91 0.96 -15.80
C LYS A 277 7.80 2.03 -16.88
N GLN A 278 6.60 2.47 -17.25
CA GLN A 278 6.40 3.60 -18.17
C GLN A 278 7.02 4.88 -17.63
N LEU A 279 6.80 5.17 -16.34
CA LEU A 279 7.35 6.35 -15.69
C LEU A 279 8.88 6.31 -15.67
N PHE A 280 9.48 5.15 -15.37
CA PHE A 280 10.93 4.98 -15.40
C PHE A 280 11.49 5.19 -16.80
N ALA A 281 10.91 4.53 -17.82
CA ALA A 281 11.33 4.69 -19.21
C ALA A 281 11.28 6.17 -19.64
N ARG A 282 10.17 6.87 -19.40
CA ARG A 282 10.02 8.30 -19.74
C ARG A 282 11.11 9.16 -19.07
N ARG A 283 11.38 8.94 -17.79
CA ARG A 283 12.37 9.72 -17.03
C ARG A 283 13.81 9.42 -17.45
N LEU A 284 14.10 8.16 -17.79
CA LEU A 284 15.40 7.76 -18.32
C LEU A 284 15.65 8.38 -19.69
N ILE A 285 14.66 8.34 -20.59
CA ILE A 285 14.75 9.02 -21.89
C ILE A 285 14.99 10.53 -21.71
N GLN A 286 14.28 11.16 -20.77
CA GLN A 286 14.53 12.57 -20.45
C GLN A 286 15.94 12.82 -19.91
N ALA A 287 16.48 11.92 -19.10
CA ALA A 287 17.85 12.00 -18.59
C ALA A 287 18.88 11.80 -19.72
N PHE A 288 18.64 10.87 -20.65
CA PHE A 288 19.48 10.63 -21.82
C PHE A 288 19.53 11.86 -22.73
N GLY A 289 18.41 12.54 -22.92
CA GLY A 289 18.33 13.81 -23.65
C GLY A 289 19.02 14.99 -22.95
N ARG A 290 19.51 14.84 -21.71
CA ARG A 290 20.29 15.91 -21.04
C ARG A 290 21.72 16.00 -21.55
N VAL A 291 22.28 14.92 -22.11
CA VAL A 291 23.64 14.89 -22.69
C VAL A 291 23.64 14.70 -24.20
N ASN A 292 22.49 14.40 -24.82
CA ASN A 292 22.28 14.42 -26.27
C ASN A 292 21.27 15.52 -26.61
N ARG A 293 21.79 16.66 -27.07
CA ARG A 293 21.05 17.92 -27.28
C ARG A 293 21.01 18.31 -28.76
N SER A 294 22.04 17.94 -29.51
CA SER A 294 22.15 18.19 -30.95
C SER A 294 22.36 16.90 -31.76
N GLU A 295 22.16 17.01 -33.08
CA GLU A 295 22.42 15.96 -34.06
C GLU A 295 23.89 15.52 -34.13
N ASN A 296 24.80 16.34 -33.62
CA ASN A 296 26.24 16.12 -33.66
C ASN A 296 26.81 15.65 -32.31
N ASP A 297 25.96 15.56 -31.27
CA ASP A 297 26.43 15.19 -29.94
C ASP A 297 26.85 13.72 -29.90
N ILE A 298 27.93 13.46 -29.18
CA ILE A 298 28.45 12.12 -28.89
C ILE A 298 28.49 12.00 -27.37
N SER A 299 27.69 11.09 -26.79
CA SER A 299 27.60 10.96 -25.34
C SER A 299 27.62 9.51 -24.85
N CYS A 300 28.03 9.33 -23.59
CA CYS A 300 27.94 8.06 -22.89
C CYS A 300 27.16 8.24 -21.58
N VAL A 301 26.23 7.33 -21.32
CA VAL A 301 25.45 7.30 -20.08
C VAL A 301 25.80 6.04 -19.30
N TYR A 302 26.12 6.20 -18.02
CA TYR A 302 26.34 5.12 -17.06
C TYR A 302 25.18 5.07 -16.08
N ILE A 303 24.48 3.95 -16.02
CA ILE A 303 23.45 3.66 -15.04
C ILE A 303 24.06 2.65 -14.07
N LEU A 304 24.27 3.06 -12.82
CA LEU A 304 24.90 2.19 -11.82
C LEU A 304 23.93 1.13 -11.29
N ASP A 305 22.62 1.37 -11.44
CA ASP A 305 21.57 0.44 -11.04
C ASP A 305 21.41 -0.72 -12.06
N PRO A 306 21.59 -1.98 -11.63
CA PRO A 306 21.54 -3.14 -12.52
C PRO A 306 20.12 -3.47 -13.01
N GLN A 307 19.07 -2.79 -12.54
CA GLN A 307 17.69 -3.12 -12.90
C GLN A 307 17.40 -2.98 -14.40
N LEU A 308 18.02 -2.04 -15.12
CA LEU A 308 17.83 -1.93 -16.57
C LEU A 308 18.44 -3.14 -17.31
N PHE A 309 19.66 -3.53 -16.96
CA PHE A 309 20.28 -4.75 -17.49
C PHE A 309 19.44 -6.00 -17.19
N ASN A 310 18.92 -6.11 -15.96
CA ASN A 310 18.07 -7.22 -15.57
C ASN A 310 16.78 -7.25 -16.41
N SER A 311 16.18 -6.10 -16.68
CA SER A 311 15.00 -6.01 -17.56
C SER A 311 15.32 -6.44 -18.98
N TYR A 312 16.47 -6.05 -19.53
CA TYR A 312 16.90 -6.50 -20.86
C TYR A 312 17.08 -8.03 -20.88
N SER A 313 17.80 -8.59 -19.91
CA SER A 313 18.13 -10.02 -19.86
C SER A 313 16.92 -10.92 -19.64
N THR A 314 15.95 -10.45 -18.85
CA THR A 314 14.72 -11.21 -18.54
C THR A 314 13.58 -10.93 -19.53
N GLN A 315 13.80 -10.04 -20.51
CA GLN A 315 12.77 -9.51 -21.40
C GLN A 315 11.54 -9.00 -20.64
N ASP A 316 11.77 -8.36 -19.50
CA ASP A 316 10.72 -7.65 -18.77
C ASP A 316 10.28 -6.39 -19.55
N ASN A 317 9.09 -5.87 -19.23
CA ASN A 317 8.44 -4.77 -19.92
C ASN A 317 9.21 -3.44 -19.89
N LEU A 318 10.13 -3.20 -18.95
CA LEU A 318 10.82 -1.90 -18.87
C LEU A 318 11.69 -1.63 -20.10
N PHE A 319 12.48 -2.59 -20.56
CA PHE A 319 13.29 -2.45 -21.78
C PHE A 319 12.42 -2.21 -23.02
N LYS A 320 11.30 -2.94 -23.11
CA LYS A 320 10.33 -2.85 -24.22
C LYS A 320 9.60 -1.51 -24.30
N LEU A 321 9.60 -0.74 -23.22
CA LEU A 321 8.94 0.57 -23.14
C LEU A 321 9.78 1.71 -23.71
N PHE A 322 11.05 1.49 -23.99
CA PHE A 322 11.87 2.48 -24.67
C PHE A 322 11.49 2.56 -26.16
N PRO A 323 11.56 3.75 -26.79
CA PRO A 323 11.52 3.85 -28.25
C PRO A 323 12.64 3.00 -28.88
N SER A 324 12.40 2.52 -30.11
CA SER A 324 13.30 1.59 -30.81
C SER A 324 14.75 2.10 -30.89
N ILE A 325 14.94 3.41 -31.08
CA ILE A 325 16.27 4.03 -31.09
C ILE A 325 17.03 3.84 -29.77
N TYR A 326 16.36 3.98 -28.63
CA TYR A 326 16.98 3.78 -27.32
C TYR A 326 17.20 2.30 -27.02
N GLN A 327 16.29 1.42 -27.44
CA GLN A 327 16.48 -0.03 -27.34
C GLN A 327 17.75 -0.45 -28.08
N LYS A 328 17.91 -0.01 -29.35
CA LYS A 328 19.13 -0.24 -30.15
C LYS A 328 20.39 0.31 -29.49
N ARG A 329 20.34 1.53 -28.93
CA ARG A 329 21.50 2.15 -28.24
C ARG A 329 21.96 1.32 -27.06
N ILE A 330 21.02 0.87 -26.22
CA ILE A 330 21.31 0.02 -25.07
C ILE A 330 21.90 -1.31 -25.51
N GLU A 331 21.27 -1.99 -26.48
CA GLU A 331 21.76 -3.27 -27.01
C GLU A 331 23.16 -3.18 -27.60
N PHE A 332 23.39 -2.19 -28.47
CA PHE A 332 24.70 -1.97 -29.07
C PHE A 332 25.76 -1.73 -27.98
N SER A 333 25.41 -0.94 -26.96
CA SER A 333 26.30 -0.68 -25.82
C SER A 333 26.65 -1.96 -25.07
N PHE A 334 25.71 -2.90 -24.93
CA PHE A 334 25.94 -4.18 -24.26
C PHE A 334 26.79 -5.12 -25.12
N GLU A 335 26.59 -5.13 -26.44
CA GLU A 335 27.40 -5.93 -27.37
C GLU A 335 28.84 -5.45 -27.45
N ILE A 336 29.06 -4.15 -27.58
CA ILE A 336 30.40 -3.58 -27.80
C ILE A 336 31.28 -3.61 -26.54
N SER A 337 30.66 -3.68 -25.35
CA SER A 337 31.34 -3.68 -24.04
C SER A 337 31.48 -5.07 -23.39
N ASP A 338 31.40 -6.14 -24.18
CA ASP A 338 31.49 -7.53 -23.69
C ASP A 338 30.52 -7.82 -22.53
N LYS A 339 29.23 -7.51 -22.76
CA LYS A 339 28.15 -7.67 -21.76
C LYS A 339 28.39 -6.85 -20.48
N LEU A 340 28.92 -5.63 -20.64
CA LEU A 340 29.04 -4.61 -19.59
C LEU A 340 30.10 -4.91 -18.52
N ASP A 341 31.22 -5.52 -18.91
CA ASP A 341 32.42 -5.50 -18.08
C ASP A 341 32.84 -4.05 -17.82
N PHE A 342 32.95 -3.65 -16.55
CA PHE A 342 33.15 -2.24 -16.20
C PHE A 342 34.42 -1.63 -16.82
N GLU A 343 35.54 -2.34 -16.86
CA GLU A 343 36.76 -1.82 -17.49
C GLU A 343 36.57 -1.64 -18.99
N LYS A 344 35.94 -2.63 -19.65
CA LYS A 344 35.64 -2.55 -21.07
C LYS A 344 34.71 -1.39 -21.40
N THR A 345 33.72 -1.10 -20.55
CA THR A 345 32.83 0.05 -20.77
C THR A 345 33.59 1.37 -20.77
N ILE A 346 34.63 1.52 -19.93
CA ILE A 346 35.47 2.73 -19.90
C ILE A 346 36.31 2.86 -21.17
N GLU A 347 36.94 1.76 -21.62
CA GLU A 347 37.72 1.73 -22.86
C GLU A 347 36.85 2.15 -24.05
N VAL A 348 35.70 1.48 -24.22
CA VAL A 348 34.74 1.75 -25.29
C VAL A 348 34.24 3.19 -25.23
N ALA A 349 33.92 3.72 -24.05
CA ALA A 349 33.46 5.10 -23.92
C ALA A 349 34.51 6.11 -24.36
N LYS A 350 35.79 5.89 -24.04
CA LYS A 350 36.89 6.77 -24.48
C LYS A 350 37.03 6.75 -25.99
N ASP A 351 37.05 5.57 -26.60
CA ASP A 351 37.18 5.44 -28.06
C ASP A 351 35.98 6.08 -28.79
N PHE A 352 34.78 5.90 -28.22
CA PHE A 352 33.56 6.48 -28.75
C PHE A 352 33.55 8.02 -28.70
N LEU A 353 33.92 8.60 -27.56
CA LEU A 353 33.98 10.05 -27.34
C LEU A 353 35.12 10.72 -28.12
N ASN A 354 36.24 10.01 -28.32
CA ASN A 354 37.34 10.46 -29.18
C ASN A 354 37.00 10.38 -30.68
N ASN A 355 35.76 9.99 -31.02
CA ASN A 355 35.26 9.90 -32.38
C ASN A 355 36.08 8.93 -33.25
N GLU A 356 36.45 7.78 -32.69
CA GLU A 356 37.14 6.75 -33.46
C GLU A 356 36.21 6.16 -34.54
N ASN A 357 36.61 6.32 -35.81
CA ASN A 357 35.81 5.86 -36.94
C ASN A 357 35.40 4.38 -36.85
N SER A 358 36.22 3.53 -36.23
CA SER A 358 35.95 2.09 -36.17
C SER A 358 34.69 1.75 -35.36
N ILE A 359 34.51 2.39 -34.19
CA ILE A 359 33.34 2.17 -33.33
C ILE A 359 32.13 2.94 -33.85
N HIS A 360 32.33 4.13 -34.39
CA HIS A 360 31.27 4.94 -35.01
C HIS A 360 30.65 4.25 -36.23
N ASN A 361 31.46 3.62 -37.08
CA ASN A 361 30.98 2.84 -38.22
C ASN A 361 30.15 1.63 -37.76
N LYS A 362 30.60 0.92 -36.71
CA LYS A 362 29.84 -0.19 -36.12
C LYS A 362 28.50 0.29 -35.54
N TYR A 363 28.51 1.43 -34.85
CA TYR A 363 27.29 2.05 -34.32
C TYR A 363 26.31 2.38 -35.44
N ASP A 364 26.77 3.06 -36.50
CA ASP A 364 25.91 3.46 -37.63
C ASP A 364 25.37 2.24 -38.39
N GLU A 365 26.19 1.20 -38.55
CA GLU A 365 25.75 -0.08 -39.14
C GLU A 365 24.68 -0.76 -38.27
N PHE A 366 24.87 -0.80 -36.95
CA PHE A 366 23.91 -1.39 -36.03
C PHE A 366 22.58 -0.63 -36.04
N MET A 367 22.61 0.71 -36.04
CA MET A 367 21.41 1.54 -36.03
C MET A 367 20.56 1.37 -37.30
N ARG A 368 21.17 1.09 -38.45
CA ARG A 368 20.46 0.84 -39.73
C ARG A 368 19.77 -0.52 -39.83
N LYS A 369 20.06 -1.47 -38.94
CA LYS A 369 19.41 -2.78 -38.98
C LYS A 369 17.90 -2.65 -38.76
N ASP A 370 17.13 -3.41 -39.53
CA ASP A 370 15.71 -3.63 -39.24
C ASP A 370 15.58 -4.21 -37.84
N TYR A 371 14.69 -3.63 -37.05
CA TYR A 371 14.57 -3.92 -35.63
C TYR A 371 13.11 -4.22 -35.32
N GLU A 372 12.83 -5.46 -34.95
CA GLU A 372 11.49 -5.83 -34.52
C GLU A 372 11.19 -5.11 -33.22
N ILE A 373 10.16 -4.25 -33.24
CA ILE A 373 9.73 -3.52 -32.05
C ILE A 373 9.05 -4.52 -31.12
N ASP A 374 9.76 -4.97 -30.09
CA ASP A 374 9.17 -5.72 -29.00
C ASP A 374 8.37 -4.75 -28.12
N THR A 375 7.04 -4.79 -28.26
CA THR A 375 6.14 -3.92 -27.50
C THR A 375 5.63 -4.63 -26.24
N PRO A 376 5.46 -3.91 -25.13
CA PRO A 376 4.82 -4.48 -23.95
C PRO A 376 3.43 -5.04 -24.28
N PHE A 377 3.09 -6.19 -23.71
CA PHE A 377 1.80 -6.89 -23.89
C PHE A 377 1.45 -7.40 -25.30
N GLY A 378 2.32 -7.26 -26.31
CA GLY A 378 2.14 -7.89 -27.62
C GLY A 378 0.71 -7.80 -28.19
N LYS A 379 0.00 -8.94 -28.28
CA LYS A 379 -1.35 -9.04 -28.88
C LYS A 379 -2.45 -8.40 -28.03
N GLU A 380 -2.20 -8.22 -26.74
CA GLU A 380 -3.14 -7.70 -25.75
C GLU A 380 -3.13 -6.16 -25.64
N SER A 381 -2.24 -5.46 -26.37
CA SER A 381 -2.18 -3.98 -26.39
C SER A 381 -3.55 -3.34 -26.68
N SER A 382 -4.32 -3.91 -27.61
CA SER A 382 -5.68 -3.45 -27.93
C SER A 382 -6.65 -3.45 -26.73
N ILE A 383 -6.46 -4.39 -25.78
CA ILE A 383 -7.27 -4.49 -24.57
C ILE A 383 -6.90 -3.36 -23.61
N LEU A 384 -5.61 -3.06 -23.43
CA LEU A 384 -5.18 -1.92 -22.60
C LEU A 384 -5.74 -0.59 -23.12
N LYS A 385 -5.76 -0.39 -24.44
CA LYS A 385 -6.40 0.78 -25.05
C LYS A 385 -7.87 0.89 -24.69
N ALA A 386 -8.61 -0.23 -24.80
CA ALA A 386 -10.03 -0.27 -24.44
C ALA A 386 -10.26 0.03 -22.95
N ILE A 387 -9.43 -0.53 -22.07
CA ILE A 387 -9.45 -0.25 -20.62
C ILE A 387 -9.32 1.26 -20.39
N TYR A 388 -8.26 1.88 -20.91
CA TYR A 388 -7.99 3.29 -20.67
C TYR A 388 -9.10 4.22 -21.19
N GLN A 389 -9.67 3.93 -22.36
CA GLN A 389 -10.77 4.72 -22.93
C GLN A 389 -12.06 4.63 -22.11
N ASP A 390 -12.44 3.44 -21.66
CA ASP A 390 -13.64 3.27 -20.83
C ASP A 390 -13.42 3.79 -19.40
N TYR A 391 -12.19 3.74 -18.87
CA TYR A 391 -11.82 4.41 -17.62
C TYR A 391 -12.09 5.92 -17.69
N LEU A 392 -11.56 6.57 -18.73
CA LEU A 392 -11.76 7.99 -18.99
C LEU A 392 -13.25 8.33 -19.11
N THR A 393 -13.98 7.53 -19.90
CA THR A 393 -15.41 7.74 -20.13
C THR A 393 -16.22 7.57 -18.84
N GLY A 394 -15.91 6.55 -18.04
CA GLY A 394 -16.59 6.28 -16.76
C GLY A 394 -16.45 7.42 -15.77
N TRP A 395 -15.21 7.89 -15.55
CA TRP A 395 -14.94 9.04 -14.68
C TRP A 395 -15.57 10.34 -15.18
N LYS A 396 -15.49 10.61 -16.48
CA LYS A 396 -16.15 11.77 -17.10
C LYS A 396 -17.66 11.78 -16.85
N LEU A 397 -18.33 10.64 -17.00
CA LEU A 397 -19.77 10.51 -16.71
C LEU A 397 -20.07 10.77 -15.22
N ILE A 398 -19.22 10.31 -14.31
CA ILE A 398 -19.36 10.61 -12.87
C ILE A 398 -19.25 12.11 -12.61
N TYR A 399 -18.26 12.79 -13.18
CA TYR A 399 -18.10 14.24 -13.05
C TYR A 399 -19.27 15.03 -13.67
N GLN A 400 -19.92 14.48 -14.68
CA GLN A 400 -21.13 15.05 -15.29
C GLN A 400 -22.42 14.74 -14.51
N ASN A 401 -22.30 14.24 -13.27
CA ASN A 401 -23.42 13.84 -12.43
C ASN A 401 -24.29 12.74 -13.06
N ARG A 402 -23.68 11.85 -13.85
CA ARG A 402 -24.29 10.63 -14.43
C ARG A 402 -23.61 9.38 -13.86
N PRO A 403 -23.66 9.16 -12.53
CA PRO A 403 -22.91 8.10 -11.88
C PRO A 403 -23.32 6.71 -12.34
N LYS A 404 -24.61 6.49 -12.64
CA LYS A 404 -25.11 5.19 -13.15
C LYS A 404 -24.39 4.81 -14.43
N ASP A 405 -24.39 5.70 -15.41
CA ASP A 405 -23.78 5.44 -16.72
C ASP A 405 -22.26 5.23 -16.59
N GLY A 406 -21.61 5.96 -15.67
CA GLY A 406 -20.19 5.78 -15.37
C GLY A 406 -19.89 4.43 -14.70
N ILE A 407 -20.71 4.00 -13.75
CA ILE A 407 -20.58 2.68 -13.11
C ILE A 407 -20.84 1.56 -14.13
N ASP A 408 -21.84 1.71 -15.00
CA ASP A 408 -22.13 0.72 -16.05
C ASP A 408 -20.94 0.56 -17.00
N LYS A 409 -20.20 1.65 -17.29
CA LYS A 409 -18.93 1.58 -18.03
C LYS A 409 -17.87 0.75 -17.32
N PHE A 410 -17.70 0.93 -16.01
CA PHE A 410 -16.74 0.11 -15.23
C PHE A 410 -17.16 -1.35 -15.14
N LYS A 411 -18.47 -1.65 -15.03
CA LYS A 411 -18.98 -3.03 -15.02
C LYS A 411 -18.75 -3.74 -16.35
N ASN A 412 -19.03 -3.06 -17.47
CA ASN A 412 -18.76 -3.63 -18.80
C ASN A 412 -17.27 -3.94 -19.00
N LEU A 413 -16.38 -3.11 -18.45
CA LEU A 413 -14.94 -3.40 -18.43
C LEU A 413 -14.62 -4.64 -17.60
N ILE A 414 -15.21 -4.78 -16.40
CA ILE A 414 -15.04 -5.97 -15.57
C ILE A 414 -15.47 -7.22 -16.35
N ASP A 415 -16.64 -7.20 -16.99
CA ASP A 415 -17.17 -8.33 -17.76
C ASP A 415 -16.24 -8.69 -18.92
N MET A 416 -15.78 -7.69 -19.69
CA MET A 416 -14.82 -7.88 -20.79
C MET A 416 -13.50 -8.50 -20.31
N LEU A 417 -12.95 -8.03 -19.19
CA LEU A 417 -11.70 -8.54 -18.63
C LEU A 417 -11.88 -9.92 -18.00
N ALA A 418 -13.06 -10.20 -17.44
CA ALA A 418 -13.43 -11.50 -16.89
C ALA A 418 -13.61 -12.58 -17.97
N GLU A 419 -13.70 -12.23 -19.26
CA GLU A 419 -13.60 -13.22 -20.35
C GLU A 419 -12.15 -13.56 -20.71
N LYS A 420 -11.17 -12.79 -20.19
CA LYS A 420 -9.74 -12.87 -20.52
C LYS A 420 -8.87 -13.27 -19.31
N VAL A 421 -9.45 -14.03 -18.37
CA VAL A 421 -8.98 -14.34 -16.99
C VAL A 421 -7.55 -14.90 -16.85
N SER A 422 -6.90 -15.33 -17.93
CA SER A 422 -5.58 -15.99 -17.84
C SER A 422 -4.43 -15.05 -17.45
N VAL A 423 -4.63 -13.72 -17.51
CA VAL A 423 -3.59 -12.71 -17.22
C VAL A 423 -3.78 -12.16 -15.80
N LYS A 424 -2.76 -12.32 -14.95
CA LYS A 424 -2.79 -11.90 -13.53
C LYS A 424 -3.05 -10.39 -13.40
N GLU A 425 -2.46 -9.60 -14.28
CA GLU A 425 -2.56 -8.14 -14.36
C GLU A 425 -4.02 -7.72 -14.57
N PHE A 426 -4.81 -8.45 -15.37
CA PHE A 426 -6.22 -8.14 -15.59
C PHE A 426 -7.08 -8.41 -14.36
N LYS A 427 -6.76 -9.42 -13.54
CA LYS A 427 -7.46 -9.66 -12.28
C LYS A 427 -7.26 -8.53 -11.28
N MET A 428 -6.05 -7.99 -11.20
CA MET A 428 -5.76 -6.81 -10.37
C MET A 428 -6.51 -5.56 -10.86
N ILE A 429 -6.63 -5.38 -12.18
CA ILE A 429 -7.45 -4.29 -12.77
C ILE A 429 -8.94 -4.48 -12.43
N ILE A 430 -9.47 -5.71 -12.46
CA ILE A 430 -10.85 -6.01 -12.07
C ILE A 430 -11.08 -5.64 -10.60
N GLU A 431 -10.20 -6.03 -9.68
CA GLU A 431 -10.33 -5.69 -8.27
C GLU A 431 -10.24 -4.17 -8.02
N TRP A 432 -9.36 -3.48 -8.75
CA TRP A 432 -9.29 -2.01 -8.70
C TRP A 432 -10.57 -1.34 -9.24
N LEU A 433 -11.14 -1.83 -10.33
CA LEU A 433 -12.44 -1.35 -10.84
C LEU A 433 -13.56 -1.56 -9.81
N ASN A 434 -13.55 -2.70 -9.11
CA ASN A 434 -14.50 -2.97 -8.04
C ASN A 434 -14.34 -1.99 -6.86
N TYR A 435 -13.10 -1.59 -6.53
CA TYR A 435 -12.85 -0.52 -5.57
C TYR A 435 -13.37 0.84 -6.04
N ILE A 436 -13.15 1.21 -7.31
CA ILE A 436 -13.68 2.46 -7.87
C ILE A 436 -15.22 2.48 -7.76
N ILE A 437 -15.90 1.39 -8.11
CA ILE A 437 -17.35 1.29 -8.01
C ILE A 437 -17.80 1.43 -6.54
N TYR A 438 -17.12 0.77 -5.60
CA TYR A 438 -17.39 0.92 -4.16
C TYR A 438 -17.25 2.38 -3.71
N PHE A 439 -16.12 3.00 -4.07
CA PHE A 439 -15.81 4.40 -3.76
C PHE A 439 -16.86 5.37 -4.30
N VAL A 440 -17.34 5.16 -5.53
CA VAL A 440 -18.40 5.98 -6.12
C VAL A 440 -19.71 5.78 -5.38
N TYR A 441 -20.11 4.54 -5.09
CA TYR A 441 -21.33 4.27 -4.33
C TYR A 441 -21.30 4.86 -2.92
N PHE A 442 -20.18 4.74 -2.22
CA PHE A 442 -19.99 5.35 -0.90
C PHE A 442 -20.27 6.86 -0.93
N ASN A 443 -19.63 7.56 -1.87
CA ASN A 443 -19.77 9.01 -1.99
C ASN A 443 -21.20 9.43 -2.40
N LEU A 444 -21.93 8.60 -3.17
CA LEU A 444 -23.33 8.84 -3.49
C LEU A 444 -24.24 8.66 -2.26
N GLU A 445 -24.05 7.62 -1.46
CA GLU A 445 -24.80 7.42 -0.21
C GLU A 445 -24.53 8.56 0.77
N LYS A 446 -23.26 8.97 0.90
CA LYS A 446 -22.84 10.12 1.71
C LYS A 446 -23.54 11.42 1.31
N ARG A 447 -23.77 11.63 0.01
CA ARG A 447 -24.54 12.77 -0.53
C ARG A 447 -26.06 12.64 -0.32
N GLY A 448 -26.52 11.62 0.42
CA GLY A 448 -27.93 11.36 0.69
C GLY A 448 -28.67 10.67 -0.46
N ILE A 449 -27.98 10.17 -1.49
CA ILE A 449 -28.58 9.46 -2.62
C ILE A 449 -28.74 7.98 -2.25
N THR A 450 -29.80 7.67 -1.53
CA THR A 450 -30.03 6.33 -0.96
C THR A 450 -30.38 5.25 -1.98
N THR A 451 -30.67 5.62 -3.24
CA THR A 451 -31.01 4.69 -4.35
C THR A 451 -29.96 3.60 -4.56
N TYR A 452 -28.71 3.84 -4.16
CA TYR A 452 -27.58 2.93 -4.37
C TYR A 452 -27.21 2.10 -3.14
N LYS A 453 -27.95 2.19 -2.03
CA LYS A 453 -27.58 1.53 -0.76
C LYS A 453 -27.41 0.02 -0.85
N GLU A 454 -28.30 -0.65 -1.58
CA GLU A 454 -28.19 -2.12 -1.78
C GLU A 454 -27.02 -2.48 -2.69
N ALA A 455 -26.79 -1.68 -3.74
CA ALA A 455 -25.67 -1.86 -4.65
C ALA A 455 -24.33 -1.61 -3.94
N PHE A 456 -24.28 -0.60 -3.07
CA PHE A 456 -23.14 -0.30 -2.20
C PHE A 456 -22.77 -1.50 -1.32
N LYS A 457 -23.75 -2.04 -0.56
CA LYS A 457 -23.53 -3.24 0.28
C LYS A 457 -23.12 -4.48 -0.51
N SER A 458 -23.65 -4.64 -1.72
CA SER A 458 -23.27 -5.75 -2.60
C SER A 458 -21.82 -5.60 -3.05
N GLN A 459 -21.43 -4.39 -3.42
CA GLN A 459 -20.07 -4.06 -3.83
C GLN A 459 -19.06 -4.21 -2.68
N GLU A 460 -19.46 -3.85 -1.46
CA GLU A 460 -18.69 -4.04 -0.24
C GLU A 460 -18.32 -5.53 -0.04
N VAL A 461 -19.25 -6.46 -0.26
CA VAL A 461 -18.97 -7.91 -0.17
C VAL A 461 -18.01 -8.38 -1.26
N ILE A 462 -18.02 -7.75 -2.44
CA ILE A 462 -17.10 -8.08 -3.53
C ILE A 462 -15.67 -7.70 -3.15
N ILE A 463 -15.44 -6.47 -2.67
CA ILE A 463 -14.09 -6.00 -2.31
C ILE A 463 -13.51 -6.70 -1.07
N GLN A 464 -14.36 -7.27 -0.20
CA GLN A 464 -13.94 -8.10 0.95
C GLN A 464 -13.36 -9.46 0.58
N LYS A 465 -13.53 -9.88 -0.68
CA LYS A 465 -13.03 -11.17 -1.20
C LYS A 465 -11.91 -10.94 -2.21
N SER A 466 -11.16 -9.84 -2.06
CA SER A 466 -10.04 -9.55 -2.94
C SER A 466 -8.90 -10.52 -2.66
N ASP A 467 -8.46 -11.20 -3.72
CA ASP A 467 -7.38 -12.19 -3.71
C ASP A 467 -6.04 -11.54 -4.09
N TYR A 468 -6.04 -10.44 -4.85
CA TYR A 468 -4.82 -9.80 -5.36
C TYR A 468 -4.49 -8.48 -4.64
N LEU A 469 -5.48 -7.62 -4.43
CA LEU A 469 -5.38 -6.33 -3.72
C LEU A 469 -5.86 -6.47 -2.28
N THR A 470 -5.24 -7.36 -1.52
CA THR A 470 -5.70 -7.80 -0.17
C THR A 470 -5.92 -6.69 0.86
N TRP A 471 -5.37 -5.49 0.64
CA TRP A 471 -5.70 -4.30 1.44
C TRP A 471 -7.19 -3.93 1.36
N LEU A 472 -7.87 -4.25 0.26
CA LEU A 472 -9.33 -4.06 0.07
C LEU A 472 -10.14 -4.78 1.15
N ASN A 473 -9.66 -5.93 1.62
CA ASN A 473 -10.32 -6.70 2.68
C ASN A 473 -10.35 -5.94 4.01
N LYS A 474 -9.46 -4.95 4.20
CA LYS A 474 -9.38 -4.10 5.39
C LYS A 474 -10.18 -2.79 5.27
N VAL A 475 -10.44 -2.31 4.05
CA VAL A 475 -11.19 -1.06 3.79
C VAL A 475 -12.56 -1.10 4.46
N VAL A 476 -13.20 -2.27 4.42
CA VAL A 476 -14.57 -2.48 4.90
C VAL A 476 -14.65 -2.71 6.40
N TYR A 477 -13.56 -3.15 7.04
CA TYR A 477 -13.57 -3.42 8.48
C TYR A 477 -13.84 -2.15 9.31
N PHE A 478 -13.65 -0.97 8.73
CA PHE A 478 -13.91 0.32 9.37
C PHE A 478 -15.37 0.80 9.31
N GLU A 479 -16.22 0.24 8.44
CA GLU A 479 -17.58 0.77 8.22
C GLU A 479 -18.71 -0.03 8.86
N ARG A 480 -18.46 -1.26 9.32
CA ARG A 480 -19.54 -2.08 9.92
C ARG A 480 -19.70 -1.95 11.44
N GLU A 481 -18.85 -1.18 12.12
CA GLU A 481 -19.08 -0.83 13.54
C GLU A 481 -19.65 0.58 13.76
N ASN A 482 -19.63 1.47 12.76
CA ASN A 482 -19.94 2.90 12.96
C ASN A 482 -21.36 3.36 12.63
N ILE A 483 -22.33 2.47 12.42
CA ILE A 483 -23.72 2.93 12.20
C ILE A 483 -24.72 2.52 13.29
N LYS A 484 -24.53 1.48 14.14
CA LYS A 484 -25.48 1.20 15.25
C LYS A 484 -24.99 0.52 16.53
N LYS A 485 -23.71 0.14 16.72
CA LYS A 485 -23.22 -0.52 17.95
C LYS A 485 -21.71 -0.25 18.06
N THR A 486 -21.22 0.75 18.75
CA THR A 486 -21.10 0.77 20.21
C THR A 486 -20.87 2.24 20.61
N GLY A 487 -21.60 2.76 21.60
CA GLY A 487 -21.50 4.18 22.00
C GLY A 487 -20.18 4.49 22.70
N ILE A 488 -19.08 4.55 21.95
CA ILE A 488 -17.73 4.78 22.47
C ILE A 488 -16.91 5.53 21.40
N GLU A 489 -16.86 6.86 21.50
CA GLU A 489 -15.94 7.72 20.73
C GLU A 489 -14.57 7.75 21.42
N TYR A 490 -13.49 7.42 20.71
CA TYR A 490 -12.14 7.79 21.15
C TYR A 490 -11.85 9.19 20.60
N GLU A 491 -12.30 10.22 21.31
CA GLU A 491 -12.01 11.62 20.99
C GLU A 491 -11.25 12.27 22.16
N THR A 492 -10.02 12.73 21.93
CA THR A 492 -9.16 13.46 22.90
C THR A 492 -8.74 12.68 24.16
N LYS A 493 -7.62 13.08 24.79
CA LYS A 493 -7.22 12.52 26.10
C LYS A 493 -8.32 12.73 27.15
N GLU A 494 -9.13 13.78 27.03
CA GLU A 494 -10.31 14.01 27.87
C GLU A 494 -11.45 13.02 27.57
N GLY A 495 -11.76 12.68 26.31
CA GLY A 495 -12.87 11.75 26.01
C GLY A 495 -12.56 10.30 26.36
N ILE A 496 -11.31 9.87 26.24
CA ILE A 496 -10.87 8.55 26.76
C ILE A 496 -11.01 8.51 28.28
N GLN A 497 -10.69 9.62 28.95
CA GLN A 497 -10.88 9.76 30.38
C GLN A 497 -12.35 9.62 30.76
N LEU A 498 -13.23 10.34 30.05
CA LEU A 498 -14.69 10.29 30.23
C LEU A 498 -15.27 8.90 29.95
N GLN A 499 -14.72 8.18 28.97
CA GLN A 499 -15.12 6.81 28.63
C GLN A 499 -14.76 5.83 29.74
N PHE A 500 -13.55 5.88 30.29
CA PHE A 500 -13.19 5.06 31.46
C PHE A 500 -13.94 5.48 32.72
N GLU A 501 -14.28 6.77 32.88
CA GLU A 501 -15.20 7.23 33.92
C GLU A 501 -16.59 6.61 33.74
N GLU A 502 -17.12 6.58 32.51
CA GLU A 502 -18.42 5.97 32.20
C GLU A 502 -18.40 4.45 32.47
N TYR A 503 -17.34 3.76 32.06
CA TYR A 503 -17.14 2.36 32.37
C TYR A 503 -16.98 2.10 33.86
N SER A 504 -16.34 2.99 34.60
CA SER A 504 -16.28 2.88 36.07
C SER A 504 -17.64 3.12 36.73
N ARG A 505 -18.58 3.81 36.08
CA ARG A 505 -19.96 3.92 36.56
C ARG A 505 -20.78 2.69 36.17
N ASN A 506 -20.53 2.14 34.98
CA ASN A 506 -21.23 0.99 34.41
C ASN A 506 -20.25 -0.05 33.84
N PRO A 507 -19.61 -0.90 34.68
CA PRO A 507 -18.59 -1.86 34.23
C PRO A 507 -19.09 -2.87 33.20
N GLU A 508 -20.40 -3.11 33.18
CA GLU A 508 -21.06 -3.97 32.19
C GLU A 508 -20.92 -3.43 30.76
N LEU A 509 -20.84 -2.11 30.57
CA LEU A 509 -20.56 -1.51 29.26
C LEU A 509 -19.15 -1.85 28.77
N TYR A 510 -18.18 -1.85 29.69
CA TYR A 510 -16.81 -2.26 29.41
C TYR A 510 -16.73 -3.75 29.15
N LEU A 511 -17.38 -4.59 29.95
CA LEU A 511 -17.27 -6.05 29.84
C LEU A 511 -18.17 -6.63 28.74
N GLY A 512 -19.20 -5.91 28.32
CA GLY A 512 -20.16 -6.36 27.33
C GLY A 512 -20.79 -7.69 27.74
N LYS A 513 -20.73 -8.68 26.85
CA LYS A 513 -21.48 -9.93 26.97
C LYS A 513 -20.99 -10.85 28.11
N ILE A 514 -19.74 -10.72 28.55
CA ILE A 514 -19.18 -11.53 29.66
C ILE A 514 -19.59 -11.03 31.04
N ALA A 515 -20.15 -9.82 31.16
CA ALA A 515 -20.52 -9.23 32.45
C ALA A 515 -21.46 -10.12 33.29
N ASN A 516 -22.26 -10.94 32.60
CA ASN A 516 -23.28 -11.78 33.23
C ASN A 516 -22.77 -13.15 33.73
N SER A 517 -21.53 -13.53 33.43
CA SER A 517 -20.97 -14.82 33.85
C SER A 517 -20.71 -14.85 35.37
N SER A 518 -20.82 -16.03 35.98
CA SER A 518 -20.57 -16.21 37.42
C SER A 518 -19.15 -15.76 37.82
N GLU A 519 -18.18 -16.08 36.96
CA GLU A 519 -16.76 -15.80 37.18
C GLU A 519 -16.47 -14.30 37.16
N VAL A 520 -17.15 -13.56 36.27
CA VAL A 520 -16.98 -12.10 36.10
C VAL A 520 -17.79 -11.31 37.12
N LYS A 521 -19.02 -11.74 37.46
CA LYS A 521 -19.90 -11.06 38.43
C LYS A 521 -19.21 -10.79 39.76
N SER A 522 -18.42 -11.76 40.24
CA SER A 522 -17.69 -11.66 41.51
C SER A 522 -16.50 -10.70 41.47
N SER A 523 -16.06 -10.24 40.29
CA SER A 523 -14.96 -9.30 40.08
C SER A 523 -15.44 -7.91 39.60
N LEU A 524 -16.76 -7.70 39.42
CA LEU A 524 -17.31 -6.45 38.88
C LEU A 524 -16.91 -5.22 39.72
N ASP A 525 -16.98 -5.30 41.04
CA ASP A 525 -16.64 -4.19 41.93
C ASP A 525 -15.13 -3.86 41.89
N ALA A 526 -14.27 -4.87 41.77
CA ALA A 526 -12.82 -4.68 41.65
C ALA A 526 -12.43 -4.08 40.28
N ILE A 527 -13.07 -4.55 39.20
CA ILE A 527 -12.90 -3.99 37.85
C ILE A 527 -13.37 -2.54 37.82
N LYS A 528 -14.49 -2.24 38.49
CA LYS A 528 -15.03 -0.88 38.63
C LYS A 528 -14.01 0.09 39.25
N GLU A 529 -13.45 -0.30 40.40
CA GLU A 529 -12.43 0.50 41.11
C GLU A 529 -11.19 0.70 40.24
N THR A 530 -10.79 -0.35 39.53
CA THR A 530 -9.61 -0.31 38.65
C THR A 530 -9.80 0.61 37.44
N LEU A 531 -10.95 0.54 36.77
CA LEU A 531 -11.30 1.43 35.65
C LEU A 531 -11.39 2.88 36.12
N SER A 532 -11.85 3.12 37.35
CA SER A 532 -11.84 4.45 37.96
C SER A 532 -10.42 4.98 38.15
N GLY A 533 -9.49 4.14 38.61
CA GLY A 533 -8.07 4.51 38.70
C GLY A 533 -7.44 4.87 37.35
N ILE A 534 -7.73 4.08 36.30
CA ILE A 534 -7.28 4.36 34.93
C ILE A 534 -7.85 5.69 34.45
N SER A 535 -9.13 5.97 34.72
CA SER A 535 -9.78 7.24 34.39
C SER A 535 -9.14 8.45 35.10
N GLN A 536 -8.41 8.27 36.19
CA GLN A 536 -7.71 9.36 36.88
C GLN A 536 -6.25 9.52 36.42
N LYS A 537 -5.86 8.85 35.31
CA LYS A 537 -4.48 8.77 34.79
C LYS A 537 -3.50 8.07 35.72
N HIS A 538 -3.99 7.33 36.72
CA HIS A 538 -3.18 6.39 37.46
C HIS A 538 -3.07 5.10 36.62
N VAL A 539 -1.90 4.90 35.98
CA VAL A 539 -1.74 3.78 35.03
C VAL A 539 -1.17 2.54 35.70
N LYS A 540 -0.05 2.69 36.41
CA LYS A 540 0.78 1.55 36.84
C LYS A 540 0.07 0.59 37.80
N ALA A 541 -0.50 1.11 38.90
CA ALA A 541 -1.19 0.26 39.87
C ALA A 541 -2.54 -0.25 39.34
N PRO A 542 -3.40 0.58 38.71
CA PRO A 542 -4.64 0.09 38.13
C PRO A 542 -4.45 -0.94 37.02
N MET A 543 -3.50 -0.78 36.10
CA MET A 543 -3.25 -1.81 35.07
C MET A 543 -2.83 -3.15 35.67
N ARG A 544 -1.96 -3.13 36.69
CA ARG A 544 -1.57 -4.35 37.42
C ARG A 544 -2.75 -5.00 38.12
N ASN A 545 -3.58 -4.20 38.79
CA ASN A 545 -4.80 -4.72 39.42
C ASN A 545 -5.77 -5.29 38.38
N LEU A 546 -5.89 -4.66 37.21
CA LEU A 546 -6.74 -5.14 36.12
C LEU A 546 -6.25 -6.49 35.59
N ALA A 547 -4.95 -6.61 35.37
CA ALA A 547 -4.33 -7.87 34.96
C ALA A 547 -4.55 -8.99 36.00
N VAL A 548 -4.40 -8.68 37.29
CA VAL A 548 -4.68 -9.62 38.39
C VAL A 548 -6.14 -10.05 38.40
N GLU A 549 -7.10 -9.14 38.21
CA GLU A 549 -8.52 -9.47 38.14
C GLU A 549 -8.83 -10.37 36.94
N PHE A 550 -8.32 -10.04 35.76
CA PHE A 550 -8.53 -10.87 34.56
C PHE A 550 -7.85 -12.25 34.69
N GLU A 551 -6.67 -12.33 35.27
CA GLU A 551 -6.04 -13.61 35.62
C GLU A 551 -6.89 -14.39 36.65
N GLY A 552 -7.44 -13.71 37.65
CA GLY A 552 -8.35 -14.28 38.64
C GLY A 552 -9.62 -14.86 38.03
N ILE A 553 -10.20 -14.17 37.04
CA ILE A 553 -11.35 -14.67 36.27
C ILE A 553 -10.97 -15.96 35.53
N CYS A 554 -9.82 -16.00 34.87
CA CYS A 554 -9.33 -17.21 34.19
C CYS A 554 -9.16 -18.38 35.17
N LYS A 555 -8.64 -18.13 36.37
CA LYS A 555 -8.52 -19.13 37.44
C LYS A 555 -9.87 -19.63 37.92
N LYS A 556 -10.84 -18.74 38.12
CA LYS A 556 -12.23 -19.10 38.49
C LYS A 556 -12.89 -19.99 37.43
N VAL A 557 -12.70 -19.68 36.15
CA VAL A 557 -13.20 -20.51 35.04
C VAL A 557 -12.71 -21.96 35.17
N LEU A 558 -11.41 -22.16 35.42
CA LEU A 558 -10.87 -23.50 35.63
C LEU A 558 -11.37 -24.12 36.95
N GLY A 559 -11.46 -23.36 38.04
CA GLY A 559 -11.92 -23.86 39.34
C GLY A 559 -13.38 -24.31 39.36
N GLU A 560 -14.25 -23.64 38.61
CA GLU A 560 -15.65 -24.06 38.48
C GLU A 560 -15.81 -25.29 37.59
N ARG A 561 -14.93 -25.48 36.60
CA ARG A 561 -15.05 -26.58 35.61
C ARG A 561 -14.24 -27.82 35.99
N GLU A 562 -13.11 -27.65 36.67
CA GLU A 562 -12.20 -28.71 37.10
C GLU A 562 -11.72 -28.53 38.56
N PRO A 563 -12.64 -28.54 39.55
CA PRO A 563 -12.31 -28.24 40.94
C PRO A 563 -11.29 -29.20 41.57
N ASP A 564 -11.27 -30.46 41.13
CA ASP A 564 -10.35 -31.47 41.65
C ASP A 564 -8.93 -31.33 41.08
N ILE A 565 -8.80 -30.85 39.84
CA ILE A 565 -7.48 -30.52 39.25
C ILE A 565 -6.91 -29.29 39.95
N VAL A 566 -7.73 -28.27 40.23
CA VAL A 566 -7.26 -27.09 40.97
C VAL A 566 -6.72 -27.44 42.36
N LYS A 567 -7.36 -28.37 43.09
CA LYS A 567 -6.84 -28.86 44.40
C LYS A 567 -5.49 -29.56 44.30
N SER A 568 -5.15 -30.11 43.12
CA SER A 568 -3.89 -30.83 42.88
C SER A 568 -2.72 -29.93 42.47
N ILE A 569 -3.00 -28.70 42.02
CA ILE A 569 -1.97 -27.73 41.61
C ILE A 569 -1.46 -26.99 42.85
N PRO A 570 -0.14 -27.01 43.15
CA PRO A 570 0.42 -26.21 44.23
C PRO A 570 0.14 -24.72 44.01
N GLN A 571 -0.30 -23.99 45.05
CA GLN A 571 -0.67 -22.57 44.91
C GLN A 571 0.42 -21.69 44.29
N LYS A 572 1.71 -22.02 44.51
CA LYS A 572 2.86 -21.31 43.95
C LYS A 572 3.02 -21.45 42.42
N ASP A 573 2.43 -22.47 41.83
CA ASP A 573 2.56 -22.83 40.40
C ASP A 573 1.24 -22.56 39.63
N TYR A 574 0.26 -21.95 40.30
CA TYR A 574 -1.06 -21.66 39.74
C TYR A 574 -1.10 -20.28 39.07
N ASP A 575 -0.38 -20.14 37.97
CA ASP A 575 -0.38 -18.96 37.09
C ASP A 575 -1.30 -19.15 35.87
N LEU A 576 -1.48 -18.08 35.08
CA LEU A 576 -2.29 -18.13 33.85
C LEU A 576 -1.78 -19.17 32.84
N GLY A 577 -0.47 -19.39 32.75
CA GLY A 577 0.10 -20.38 31.85
C GLY A 577 -0.35 -21.79 32.21
N THR A 578 -0.28 -22.15 33.49
CA THR A 578 -0.80 -23.43 34.02
C THR A 578 -2.29 -23.58 33.77
N VAL A 579 -3.07 -22.51 33.95
CA VAL A 579 -4.53 -22.50 33.69
C VAL A 579 -4.82 -22.81 32.22
N LEU A 580 -4.20 -22.08 31.29
CA LEU A 580 -4.40 -22.26 29.85
C LEU A 580 -3.98 -23.66 29.39
N ASN A 581 -2.82 -24.15 29.87
CA ASN A 581 -2.35 -25.49 29.58
C ASN A 581 -3.31 -26.58 30.09
N THR A 582 -3.88 -26.39 31.28
CA THR A 582 -4.83 -27.34 31.88
C THR A 582 -6.15 -27.35 31.10
N LEU A 583 -6.68 -26.19 30.74
CA LEU A 583 -7.89 -26.10 29.93
C LEU A 583 -7.69 -26.71 28.52
N ASN A 584 -6.54 -26.49 27.89
CA ASN A 584 -6.19 -27.08 26.61
C ASN A 584 -6.01 -28.61 26.70
N ALA A 585 -5.27 -29.10 27.70
CA ALA A 585 -5.06 -30.53 27.91
C ALA A 585 -6.37 -31.30 28.15
N ASN A 586 -7.37 -30.65 28.75
CA ASN A 586 -8.70 -31.20 28.98
C ASN A 586 -9.71 -30.81 27.88
N LYS A 587 -9.25 -30.28 26.74
CA LYS A 587 -10.04 -29.99 25.52
C LYS A 587 -11.16 -28.95 25.68
N TYR A 588 -11.04 -28.05 26.65
CA TYR A 588 -11.95 -26.91 26.79
C TYR A 588 -11.58 -25.73 25.90
N LEU A 589 -10.36 -25.73 25.33
CA LEU A 589 -9.90 -24.72 24.38
C LEU A 589 -9.62 -25.36 23.04
N ARG A 590 -9.92 -24.62 21.97
CA ARG A 590 -9.41 -24.93 20.65
C ARG A 590 -7.92 -24.64 20.59
N GLU A 591 -7.19 -25.46 19.85
CA GLU A 591 -5.75 -25.31 19.64
C GLU A 591 -5.41 -23.90 19.12
N GLU A 592 -6.20 -23.40 18.16
CA GLU A 592 -6.05 -22.05 17.61
C GLU A 592 -6.30 -20.94 18.66
N THR A 593 -7.32 -21.12 19.52
CA THR A 593 -7.61 -20.19 20.62
C THR A 593 -6.50 -20.24 21.66
N PHE A 594 -6.02 -21.43 22.01
CA PHE A 594 -4.91 -21.62 22.94
C PHE A 594 -3.64 -20.92 22.44
N GLN A 595 -3.27 -21.11 21.17
CA GLN A 595 -2.11 -20.45 20.57
C GLN A 595 -2.21 -18.92 20.64
N ARG A 596 -3.38 -18.35 20.30
CA ARG A 596 -3.63 -16.90 20.44
C ARG A 596 -3.53 -16.40 21.88
N LEU A 597 -4.02 -17.17 22.86
CA LEU A 597 -4.01 -16.74 24.26
C LEU A 597 -2.65 -16.93 24.94
N PHE A 598 -1.87 -17.92 24.51
CA PHE A 598 -0.66 -18.39 25.19
C PHE A 598 0.65 -17.94 24.53
N ASP A 599 0.74 -18.02 23.20
CA ASP A 599 2.00 -17.91 22.44
C ASP A 599 2.13 -16.61 21.63
N ASP A 600 1.03 -15.94 21.27
CA ASP A 600 1.06 -14.68 20.50
C ASP A 600 1.66 -13.52 21.33
N ASP A 601 2.46 -12.66 20.72
CA ASP A 601 3.15 -11.54 21.40
C ASP A 601 2.16 -10.59 22.10
N ARG A 602 0.91 -10.56 21.62
CA ARG A 602 -0.22 -9.82 22.23
C ARG A 602 -1.31 -10.72 22.81
N GLY A 603 -1.00 -12.00 23.05
CA GLY A 603 -1.89 -12.95 23.70
C GLY A 603 -2.18 -12.56 25.15
N LEU A 604 -3.23 -13.15 25.74
CA LEU A 604 -3.65 -12.84 27.11
C LEU A 604 -2.51 -13.07 28.12
N ARG A 605 -1.78 -14.18 27.98
CA ARG A 605 -0.62 -14.51 28.83
C ARG A 605 0.49 -13.47 28.74
N ASN A 606 0.92 -13.15 27.52
CA ASN A 606 2.01 -12.19 27.29
C ASN A 606 1.60 -10.76 27.67
N THR A 607 0.34 -10.39 27.48
CA THR A 607 -0.22 -9.11 27.93
C THR A 607 -0.13 -8.96 29.45
N ILE A 608 -0.49 -9.99 30.22
CA ILE A 608 -0.39 -9.96 31.69
C ILE A 608 1.07 -9.90 32.15
N LEU A 609 1.98 -10.63 31.49
CA LEU A 609 3.41 -10.57 31.77
C LEU A 609 3.97 -9.16 31.51
N HIS A 610 3.64 -8.57 30.35
CA HIS A 610 4.04 -7.21 29.97
C HIS A 610 3.63 -6.18 31.04
N ILE A 611 2.38 -6.24 31.49
CA ILE A 611 1.84 -5.34 32.52
C ILE A 611 2.61 -5.45 33.85
N ASN A 612 3.06 -6.65 34.19
CA ASN A 612 3.76 -6.92 35.45
C ASN A 612 5.22 -6.45 35.41
N HIS A 613 5.88 -6.52 34.26
CA HIS A 613 7.33 -6.29 34.13
C HIS A 613 7.73 -4.90 33.61
N GLU A 614 6.86 -4.22 32.87
CA GLU A 614 7.24 -2.98 32.18
C GLU A 614 6.57 -1.71 32.76
N GLU A 615 7.15 -0.54 32.43
CA GLU A 615 6.52 0.75 32.73
C GLU A 615 5.52 1.13 31.64
N ILE A 616 4.24 1.09 31.98
CA ILE A 616 3.15 1.28 31.02
C ILE A 616 2.80 2.76 30.91
N SER A 617 2.79 3.28 29.68
CA SER A 617 2.28 4.63 29.40
C SER A 617 0.74 4.68 29.37
N PHE A 618 0.13 5.85 29.59
CA PHE A 618 -1.34 5.99 29.51
C PHE A 618 -1.92 5.56 28.14
N PRO A 619 -1.32 5.93 26.98
CA PRO A 619 -1.79 5.44 25.68
C PRO A 619 -1.71 3.92 25.53
N GLU A 620 -0.60 3.33 25.98
CA GLU A 620 -0.36 1.89 25.94
C GLU A 620 -1.33 1.12 26.85
N SER A 621 -1.71 1.70 27.99
CA SER A 621 -2.68 1.11 28.92
C SER A 621 -4.05 0.86 28.27
N ILE A 622 -4.46 1.69 27.31
CA ILE A 622 -5.73 1.54 26.59
C ILE A 622 -5.69 0.29 25.71
N GLN A 623 -4.59 0.11 24.97
CA GLN A 623 -4.38 -1.06 24.12
C GLN A 623 -4.32 -2.34 24.96
N LEU A 624 -3.58 -2.31 26.08
CA LEU A 624 -3.47 -3.45 26.99
C LEU A 624 -4.82 -3.78 27.66
N CYS A 625 -5.64 -2.78 28.02
CA CYS A 625 -7.01 -3.01 28.52
C CYS A 625 -7.87 -3.75 27.48
N ALA A 626 -7.85 -3.30 26.23
CA ALA A 626 -8.58 -3.95 25.14
C ALA A 626 -8.10 -5.40 24.92
N SER A 627 -6.79 -5.64 24.98
CA SER A 627 -6.20 -6.98 24.86
C SER A 627 -6.62 -7.90 26.02
N LEU A 628 -6.60 -7.42 27.27
CA LEU A 628 -7.07 -8.19 28.43
C LEU A 628 -8.54 -8.59 28.27
N LYS A 629 -9.42 -7.62 27.96
CA LYS A 629 -10.85 -7.86 27.76
C LYS A 629 -11.09 -8.88 26.64
N LYS A 630 -10.43 -8.69 25.49
CA LYS A 630 -10.58 -9.57 24.32
C LYS A 630 -10.12 -10.99 24.64
N GLY A 631 -8.92 -11.15 25.19
CA GLY A 631 -8.36 -12.46 25.52
C GLY A 631 -9.21 -13.22 26.53
N THR A 632 -9.69 -12.57 27.59
CA THR A 632 -10.58 -13.22 28.56
C THR A 632 -11.95 -13.54 27.97
N THR A 633 -12.47 -12.70 27.08
CA THR A 633 -13.73 -12.99 26.36
C THR A 633 -13.60 -14.23 25.48
N GLU A 634 -12.50 -14.33 24.71
CA GLU A 634 -12.21 -15.50 23.88
C GLU A 634 -12.10 -16.77 24.71
N LEU A 635 -11.39 -16.71 25.85
CA LEU A 635 -11.27 -17.83 26.79
C LEU A 635 -12.65 -18.29 27.30
N ILE A 636 -13.43 -17.39 27.90
CA ILE A 636 -14.72 -17.72 28.50
C ILE A 636 -15.65 -18.32 27.44
N PHE A 637 -15.69 -17.71 26.26
CA PHE A 637 -16.53 -18.19 25.17
C PHE A 637 -16.18 -19.61 24.74
N ASP A 638 -14.90 -19.91 24.55
CA ASP A 638 -14.44 -21.22 24.09
C ASP A 638 -14.67 -22.30 25.15
N VAL A 639 -14.41 -21.99 26.42
CA VAL A 639 -14.64 -22.91 27.54
C VAL A 639 -16.13 -23.21 27.70
N TYR A 640 -16.99 -22.18 27.71
CA TYR A 640 -18.43 -22.36 27.84
C TYR A 640 -19.02 -23.14 26.68
N PHE A 641 -18.59 -22.87 25.45
CA PHE A 641 -19.07 -23.63 24.31
C PHE A 641 -18.64 -25.10 24.38
N SER A 642 -17.38 -25.37 24.73
CA SER A 642 -16.88 -26.73 24.91
C SER A 642 -17.64 -27.49 26.01
N ASP A 643 -17.94 -26.82 27.12
CA ASP A 643 -18.76 -27.35 28.22
C ASP A 643 -20.17 -27.71 27.74
N MET A 644 -20.83 -26.82 26.99
CA MET A 644 -22.16 -27.08 26.41
C MET A 644 -22.15 -28.24 25.41
N LEU A 645 -21.08 -28.38 24.61
CA LEU A 645 -20.92 -29.50 23.69
C LEU A 645 -20.76 -30.82 24.45
N ARG A 646 -19.98 -30.83 25.53
CA ARG A 646 -19.73 -32.02 26.36
C ARG A 646 -21.00 -32.60 26.96
N ASP A 647 -21.88 -31.73 27.44
CA ASP A 647 -23.04 -32.13 28.25
C ASP A 647 -24.36 -32.18 27.47
N SER A 648 -24.31 -31.96 26.16
CA SER A 648 -25.49 -32.01 25.30
C SER A 648 -25.95 -33.42 24.95
N LYS A 649 -27.04 -33.86 25.60
CA LYS A 649 -27.73 -35.12 25.26
C LYS A 649 -28.34 -35.12 23.85
N ASP A 650 -28.87 -33.98 23.40
CA ASP A 650 -29.44 -33.83 22.06
C ASP A 650 -28.36 -33.97 20.98
N LEU A 651 -27.19 -33.38 21.20
CA LEU A 651 -26.07 -33.49 20.27
C LEU A 651 -25.59 -34.95 20.16
N ILE A 652 -25.46 -35.65 21.28
CA ILE A 652 -25.10 -37.08 21.28
C ILE A 652 -26.13 -37.91 20.51
N ALA A 653 -27.43 -37.65 20.71
CA ALA A 653 -28.49 -38.34 19.96
C ALA A 653 -28.43 -38.07 18.45
N LYS A 654 -28.04 -36.86 18.04
CA LYS A 654 -27.81 -36.51 16.63
C LYS A 654 -26.57 -37.21 16.06
N PHE A 655 -25.47 -37.26 16.80
CA PHE A 655 -24.27 -38.00 16.40
C PHE A 655 -24.56 -39.50 16.21
N LYS A 656 -25.37 -40.13 17.07
CA LYS A 656 -25.78 -41.54 16.90
C LYS A 656 -26.57 -41.84 15.62
N LYS A 657 -27.12 -40.83 14.94
CA LYS A 657 -27.77 -41.00 13.63
C LYS A 657 -26.76 -41.09 12.47
N ILE A 658 -25.50 -40.73 12.72
CA ILE A 658 -24.42 -40.83 11.74
C ILE A 658 -23.89 -42.28 11.78
N PRO A 659 -23.76 -42.97 10.63
CA PRO A 659 -23.33 -44.36 10.58
C PRO A 659 -22.02 -44.66 11.33
N GLU A 660 -21.10 -43.68 11.37
CA GLU A 660 -19.82 -43.80 12.10
C GLU A 660 -19.98 -43.94 13.62
N PHE A 661 -21.01 -43.32 14.21
CA PHE A 661 -21.19 -43.24 15.66
C PHE A 661 -22.37 -44.06 16.18
N GLN A 662 -23.13 -44.72 15.30
CA GLN A 662 -24.36 -45.46 15.62
C GLN A 662 -24.20 -46.47 16.78
N TYR A 663 -23.05 -47.14 16.84
CA TYR A 663 -22.74 -48.17 17.85
C TYR A 663 -21.79 -47.67 18.96
N SER A 664 -21.42 -46.39 18.94
CA SER A 664 -20.56 -45.81 19.98
C SER A 664 -21.37 -45.53 21.24
N ASN A 665 -20.78 -45.77 22.41
CA ASN A 665 -21.37 -45.34 23.69
C ASN A 665 -21.30 -43.80 23.84
N ASP A 666 -22.10 -43.26 24.76
CA ASP A 666 -22.23 -41.80 24.93
C ASP A 666 -20.89 -41.14 25.26
N ASP A 667 -20.07 -41.76 26.10
CA ASP A 667 -18.76 -41.22 26.49
C ASP A 667 -17.76 -41.17 25.33
N THR A 668 -17.80 -42.17 24.45
CA THR A 668 -16.97 -42.19 23.23
C THR A 668 -17.38 -41.08 22.27
N ILE A 669 -18.69 -40.85 22.12
CA ILE A 669 -19.22 -39.78 21.27
C ILE A 669 -18.85 -38.41 21.85
N LYS A 670 -19.04 -38.20 23.16
CA LYS A 670 -18.62 -36.96 23.86
C LYS A 670 -17.14 -36.66 23.64
N ASN A 671 -16.28 -37.65 23.84
CA ASN A 671 -14.84 -37.50 23.66
C ASN A 671 -14.47 -37.14 22.22
N LYS A 672 -15.15 -37.73 21.22
CA LYS A 672 -14.94 -37.36 19.81
C LYS A 672 -15.46 -35.96 19.48
N ILE A 673 -16.61 -35.56 20.03
CA ILE A 673 -17.15 -34.21 19.88
C ILE A 673 -16.13 -33.18 20.37
N LEU A 674 -15.60 -33.38 21.58
CA LEU A 674 -14.61 -32.49 22.19
C LEU A 674 -13.26 -32.53 21.48
N ASP A 675 -12.82 -33.70 21.01
CA ASP A 675 -11.58 -33.83 20.25
C ASP A 675 -11.65 -33.10 18.91
N GLY A 676 -12.76 -33.23 18.20
CA GLY A 676 -12.93 -32.52 16.92
C GLY A 676 -13.15 -31.02 17.09
N TRP A 677 -13.83 -30.60 18.17
CA TRP A 677 -13.92 -29.19 18.52
C TRP A 677 -12.54 -28.62 18.86
N SER A 678 -11.83 -29.21 19.83
CA SER A 678 -10.52 -28.73 20.30
C SER A 678 -9.47 -28.67 19.18
N ARG A 679 -9.45 -29.63 18.25
CA ARG A 679 -8.55 -29.61 17.09
C ARG A 679 -9.01 -28.72 15.93
N GLY A 680 -10.16 -28.06 16.05
CA GLY A 680 -10.73 -27.23 15.00
C GLY A 680 -11.21 -28.01 13.77
N THR A 681 -11.38 -29.33 13.86
CA THR A 681 -11.92 -30.14 12.77
C THR A 681 -13.43 -29.96 12.61
N TYR A 682 -14.12 -29.51 13.66
CA TYR A 682 -15.52 -29.10 13.58
C TYR A 682 -15.66 -27.59 13.50
N LYS A 683 -16.40 -27.12 12.49
CA LYS A 683 -16.67 -25.68 12.31
C LYS A 683 -18.10 -25.37 12.70
N PHE A 684 -18.27 -24.43 13.63
CA PHE A 684 -19.60 -23.95 14.04
C PHE A 684 -19.99 -22.70 13.24
N GLU A 685 -21.09 -22.79 12.50
CA GLU A 685 -21.68 -21.69 11.74
C GLU A 685 -22.97 -21.21 12.43
N PRO A 686 -22.95 -20.05 13.10
CA PRO A 686 -24.14 -19.54 13.79
C PRO A 686 -25.24 -19.16 12.78
N LYS A 687 -26.49 -19.56 13.03
CA LYS A 687 -27.67 -19.20 12.20
C LYS A 687 -28.18 -17.80 12.50
N THR A 688 -27.98 -17.31 13.72
CA THR A 688 -28.27 -15.95 14.16
C THR A 688 -27.15 -15.50 15.09
N ASN A 689 -26.75 -14.24 15.00
CA ASN A 689 -25.80 -13.65 15.94
C ASN A 689 -26.55 -13.34 17.24
N THR A 690 -26.98 -14.36 17.98
CA THR A 690 -27.73 -14.18 19.24
C THR A 690 -26.91 -13.41 20.27
N GLY A 691 -25.58 -13.44 20.14
CA GLY A 691 -24.70 -12.55 20.87
C GLY A 691 -24.78 -12.74 22.39
N GLU A 692 -25.32 -13.85 22.86
CA GLU A 692 -25.28 -14.27 24.26
C GLU A 692 -24.24 -15.38 24.38
N ILE A 693 -23.36 -15.29 25.39
CA ILE A 693 -22.32 -16.29 25.63
C ILE A 693 -22.92 -17.63 26.11
N PHE A 694 -24.18 -17.62 26.54
CA PHE A 694 -24.88 -18.77 27.12
C PHE A 694 -25.86 -19.44 26.15
N SER A 695 -25.93 -19.02 24.88
CA SER A 695 -26.86 -19.61 23.92
C SER A 695 -26.28 -19.67 22.50
N TYR A 696 -26.27 -20.87 21.92
CA TYR A 696 -25.67 -21.16 20.62
C TYR A 696 -26.66 -21.84 19.68
N PHE A 697 -26.90 -21.20 18.54
CA PHE A 697 -27.82 -21.69 17.52
C PHE A 697 -27.13 -21.66 16.17
N GLY A 698 -26.95 -22.82 15.54
CA GLY A 698 -26.16 -22.89 14.33
C GLY A 698 -26.02 -24.29 13.77
N LYS A 699 -25.10 -24.43 12.82
CA LYS A 699 -24.72 -25.70 12.23
C LYS A 699 -23.29 -26.05 12.64
N LEU A 700 -23.10 -27.21 13.23
CA LEU A 700 -21.78 -27.81 13.40
C LEU A 700 -21.50 -28.67 12.16
N LYS A 701 -20.46 -28.28 11.43
CA LYS A 701 -20.00 -28.98 10.24
C LYS A 701 -18.91 -29.96 10.64
N LEU A 702 -19.09 -31.22 10.27
CA LEU A 702 -18.06 -32.25 10.39
C LEU A 702 -17.86 -32.98 9.07
N ASP A 703 -16.61 -33.30 8.77
CA ASP A 703 -16.26 -34.19 7.66
C ASP A 703 -16.19 -35.63 8.16
N SER A 704 -17.04 -36.50 7.62
CA SER A 704 -17.01 -37.94 7.90
C SER A 704 -16.91 -38.70 6.60
N ARG A 705 -15.80 -39.44 6.42
CA ARG A 705 -15.53 -40.29 5.24
C ARG A 705 -15.61 -39.56 3.88
N GLY A 706 -15.32 -38.27 3.84
CA GLY A 706 -15.32 -37.47 2.60
C GLY A 706 -16.63 -36.75 2.32
N ASP A 707 -17.67 -36.97 3.13
CA ASP A 707 -18.93 -36.23 3.06
C ASP A 707 -19.00 -35.22 4.21
N GLN A 708 -19.41 -33.99 3.87
CA GLN A 708 -19.66 -32.94 4.87
C GLN A 708 -21.07 -33.11 5.45
N ILE A 709 -21.15 -33.32 6.76
CA ILE A 709 -22.40 -33.48 7.51
C ILE A 709 -22.66 -32.21 8.32
N ASP A 710 -23.83 -31.60 8.10
CA ASP A 710 -24.31 -30.45 8.87
C ASP A 710 -25.21 -30.94 10.01
N ILE A 711 -24.80 -30.73 11.26
CA ILE A 711 -25.63 -30.99 12.44
C ILE A 711 -26.17 -29.67 12.96
N GLU A 712 -27.50 -29.51 12.98
CA GLU A 712 -28.10 -28.35 13.64
C GLU A 712 -27.96 -28.46 15.15
N ILE A 713 -27.38 -27.43 15.75
CA ILE A 713 -27.14 -27.31 17.18
C ILE A 713 -27.98 -26.15 17.71
N SER A 714 -28.68 -26.42 18.82
CA SER A 714 -29.39 -25.44 19.63
C SER A 714 -29.08 -25.76 21.09
N LEU A 715 -28.08 -25.09 21.64
CA LEU A 715 -27.62 -25.29 23.01
C LEU A 715 -27.94 -24.02 23.81
N GLN A 716 -28.53 -24.20 24.98
CA GLN A 716 -28.75 -23.16 25.98
C GLN A 716 -28.17 -23.68 27.30
N HIS A 717 -27.37 -22.84 27.97
CA HIS A 717 -26.81 -23.13 29.29
C HIS A 717 -27.82 -22.75 30.38
#